data_AF-A0A2K0U917-F1
#
_entry.id   AF-A0A2K0U917-F1
#
_cell.length_a   1.000
_cell.length_b   1.000
_cell.length_c   1.000
_cell.angle_alpha   90.00
_cell.angle_beta   90.00
_cell.angle_gamma   90.00
#
_symmetry.space_group_name_H-M   'P 1'
#
loop_
_entity.id
_entity.type
_entity.pdbx_description
1 polymer ?
#
loop_
_entity_poly.entity_id
_entity_poly.type
_entity_poly.pdbx_seq_one_letter_code
_entity_poly.pdbx_strand_id
1 'polypeptide(L)'
;MTSQRRSPLLMLLGAIFFLSTNVLAAAAVLGVDLGTEYIKAALVKPGIPLEIVLTKDSRRKETSAVAFKPSKGAVAEGQYPERNYGADAMAIAARFPGEVYPNLKPLLGLPVGDAIVQEYAARHPALKLQAHATRGTAAFKTETLTAEEEAWMVEELLAMELQSIQKNAEVTAGGDSSIRSIVLTVPPFYTIEEKRALQMAAELAGFKVLSLVSEGLAVGLNYATSRQFPNINEGAKPEYHLVFDMGAGSTTATVMRFQSRTVKDVGKFNKTVQEIQVLGSGWDRTLGGDSLNSLIVDDMISQFVESKGAQKISATAEQVQSHGRAVAKLSKEAERLRHVLSANQNTQASFEGLYEDVDFKYKISRPDFETMAQGHVERVAAAIKEALKAANLEIGDLTSVILHGGATRTPFVQKALEKALGSGDKIRSNVNSDEAAVFGAAFRAAELSPSFRVKEIRISEGAMYPAGITWKAANGKVQRQRLWTAPSPLGGPAKEITFTEQEDFTGSFYQQVDTEDKVVKTFSTKNLTATVAALKENYPTCADTGVQFKAAVKLRTENGEVEIVKAVVECEAEVTEKEGFVDGVKNLFGFGKKDQKPLGEGDKDNAEASDDAEAKAEEASSDAKSSSTSSTKSGEAAQSTDAAKEEIKKKQIVSIPVDVTLEKAGIPQLTKAEWTKAKDRLKAFAASDKARVQREEALNQLEAFTYRVRDLVDNEAFVSASTEEERQTLAEKASEASDWLYEEGDAATKADFVAKLKVLQDLVGPIQSRLEEAERRPGLITELRNILNTTDVFINTVRAQISAYDEWKATASAKEAESATSSAAAETPSTGFEGLEDDDDSSKDAEEKPAKEEVVPPLHNSEEIDGLEVLYKETLDWLNKLEVEQADIPLTQDPVLKVSELVAKRDTLDKASLDLALKSYNQYQKNKPKKPTKSKKAKKDKTKSGEKAAPTFEFPEGSVPLSNEELEELVKQYMKEEEDARRNAEDTAKPEHDEL
;
A
#
# COMPACT_ATOMS: atom_id res chain seq x y z
N MET A 1 30.41 -38.74 -12.30
CA MET A 1 29.60 -37.54 -12.57
C MET A 1 28.38 -37.93 -13.39
N THR A 2 27.17 -37.68 -12.89
CA THR A 2 25.91 -37.94 -13.62
C THR A 2 24.95 -36.79 -13.35
N SER A 3 24.84 -35.87 -14.31
CA SER A 3 24.00 -34.67 -14.17
C SER A 3 22.51 -35.04 -14.15
N GLN A 4 21.88 -34.98 -12.97
CA GLN A 4 20.43 -35.06 -12.87
C GLN A 4 19.79 -33.84 -13.52
N ARG A 5 19.30 -34.01 -14.76
CA ARG A 5 18.48 -33.01 -15.45
C ARG A 5 17.18 -32.79 -14.66
N ARG A 6 17.14 -31.71 -13.85
CA ARG A 6 15.92 -31.26 -13.18
C ARG A 6 14.83 -31.01 -14.23
N SER A 7 13.63 -31.53 -13.98
CA SER A 7 12.53 -31.46 -14.97
C SER A 7 12.17 -30.01 -15.31
N PRO A 8 11.99 -29.65 -16.60
CA PRO A 8 11.58 -28.30 -16.99
C PRO A 8 10.20 -27.93 -16.44
N LEU A 9 9.31 -28.91 -16.22
CA LEU A 9 8.04 -28.67 -15.52
C LEU A 9 8.25 -28.27 -14.06
N LEU A 10 9.26 -28.83 -13.39
CA LEU A 10 9.60 -28.49 -12.01
C LEU A 10 10.29 -27.11 -11.93
N MET A 11 11.09 -26.75 -12.94
CA MET A 11 11.60 -25.38 -13.08
C MET A 11 10.47 -24.37 -13.37
N LEU A 12 9.51 -24.72 -14.22
CA LEU A 12 8.36 -23.85 -14.52
C LEU A 12 7.45 -23.67 -13.30
N LEU A 13 7.13 -24.75 -12.58
CA LEU A 13 6.39 -24.68 -11.32
C LEU A 13 7.16 -23.93 -10.24
N GLY A 14 8.48 -24.13 -10.14
CA GLY A 14 9.35 -23.35 -9.24
C GLY A 14 9.35 -21.86 -9.59
N ALA A 15 9.46 -21.51 -10.87
CA ALA A 15 9.39 -20.13 -11.34
C ALA A 15 8.00 -19.51 -11.07
N ILE A 16 6.91 -20.25 -11.32
CA ILE A 16 5.56 -19.81 -10.96
C ILE A 16 5.44 -19.61 -9.45
N PHE A 17 6.03 -20.47 -8.63
CA PHE A 17 6.00 -20.34 -7.17
C PHE A 17 6.79 -19.10 -6.69
N PHE A 18 8.03 -18.90 -7.18
CA PHE A 18 8.85 -17.71 -6.89
C PHE A 18 8.28 -16.41 -7.47
N LEU A 19 7.52 -16.47 -8.57
CA LEU A 19 6.76 -15.33 -9.06
C LEU A 19 5.49 -15.10 -8.20
N SER A 20 4.86 -16.15 -7.68
CA SER A 20 3.69 -16.05 -6.81
C SER A 20 4.00 -15.56 -5.38
N THR A 21 5.19 -15.82 -4.85
CA THR A 21 5.64 -15.17 -3.59
C THR A 21 5.82 -13.66 -3.78
N ASN A 22 6.14 -13.20 -4.98
CA ASN A 22 6.11 -11.78 -5.36
C ASN A 22 4.69 -11.24 -5.66
N VAL A 23 3.66 -12.10 -5.75
CA VAL A 23 2.24 -11.68 -5.81
C VAL A 23 1.69 -11.33 -4.41
N LEU A 24 2.45 -11.62 -3.34
CA LEU A 24 2.31 -10.94 -2.05
C LEU A 24 2.96 -9.52 -2.05
N ALA A 25 3.05 -8.87 -3.21
CA ALA A 25 3.26 -7.43 -3.30
C ALA A 25 2.23 -6.72 -2.41
N ALA A 26 2.70 -6.19 -1.27
CA ALA A 26 1.83 -5.66 -0.23
C ALA A 26 0.96 -4.53 -0.81
N ALA A 27 -0.34 -4.78 -0.95
CA ALA A 27 -1.28 -3.90 -1.64
C ALA A 27 -1.61 -2.66 -0.79
N ALA A 28 -0.60 -1.81 -0.62
CA ALA A 28 -0.72 -0.49 -0.07
C ALA A 28 -1.65 0.35 -0.95
N VAL A 29 -2.71 0.88 -0.34
CA VAL A 29 -3.70 1.73 -0.99
C VAL A 29 -3.75 3.08 -0.31
N LEU A 30 -4.04 4.11 -1.10
CA LEU A 30 -4.03 5.49 -0.65
C LEU A 30 -5.44 6.08 -0.74
N GLY A 31 -5.97 6.60 0.36
CA GLY A 31 -7.06 7.55 0.31
C GLY A 31 -6.48 8.96 0.27
N VAL A 32 -6.96 9.80 -0.62
CA VAL A 32 -6.53 11.20 -0.72
C VAL A 32 -7.74 12.12 -0.66
N ASP A 33 -7.75 13.00 0.33
CA ASP A 33 -8.56 14.20 0.28
C ASP A 33 -7.81 15.28 -0.50
N LEU A 34 -8.24 15.49 -1.73
CA LEU A 34 -7.68 16.51 -2.61
C LEU A 34 -8.42 17.83 -2.34
N GLY A 35 -8.04 18.56 -1.29
CA GLY A 35 -8.56 19.91 -1.03
C GLY A 35 -7.97 20.94 -2.00
N THR A 36 -8.65 22.08 -2.17
CA THR A 36 -8.14 23.18 -3.02
C THR A 36 -6.85 23.80 -2.48
N GLU A 37 -6.77 24.06 -1.17
CA GLU A 37 -5.59 24.66 -0.51
C GLU A 37 -4.68 23.59 0.12
N TYR A 38 -5.23 22.44 0.54
CA TYR A 38 -4.48 21.37 1.21
C TYR A 38 -4.84 19.97 0.73
N ILE A 39 -3.83 19.26 0.23
CA ILE A 39 -3.88 17.83 -0.07
C ILE A 39 -3.58 17.06 1.23
N LYS A 40 -4.35 16.01 1.50
CA LYS A 40 -4.17 15.15 2.67
C LYS A 40 -4.28 13.71 2.20
N ALA A 41 -3.38 12.85 2.65
CA ALA A 41 -3.36 11.45 2.24
C ALA A 41 -3.30 10.52 3.46
N ALA A 42 -3.95 9.37 3.36
CA ALA A 42 -3.91 8.32 4.37
C ALA A 42 -3.61 6.96 3.72
N LEU A 43 -2.61 6.28 4.28
CA LEU A 43 -2.09 5.01 3.85
C LEU A 43 -2.83 3.86 4.55
N VAL A 44 -3.19 2.83 3.78
CA VAL A 44 -3.57 1.53 4.33
C VAL A 44 -2.66 0.46 3.72
N LYS A 45 -1.85 -0.19 4.56
CA LYS A 45 -0.95 -1.30 4.21
C LYS A 45 -1.12 -2.40 5.27
N PRO A 46 -0.90 -3.70 4.98
CA PRO A 46 -0.84 -4.71 6.04
C PRO A 46 0.17 -4.30 7.13
N GLY A 47 -0.28 -4.21 8.38
CA GLY A 47 0.48 -3.68 9.52
C GLY A 47 0.30 -2.17 9.79
N ILE A 48 -0.19 -1.38 8.82
CA ILE A 48 -0.40 0.08 8.94
C ILE A 48 -1.89 0.41 8.65
N PRO A 49 -2.75 0.45 9.69
CA PRO A 49 -4.19 0.63 9.53
C PRO A 49 -4.60 2.11 9.53
N LEU A 50 -4.83 2.69 8.34
CA LEU A 50 -5.35 4.06 8.17
C LEU A 50 -4.45 5.14 8.83
N GLU A 51 -3.17 5.18 8.46
CA GLU A 51 -2.22 6.18 8.98
C GLU A 51 -2.18 7.42 8.08
N ILE A 52 -2.01 8.62 8.65
CA ILE A 52 -1.82 9.85 7.85
C ILE A 52 -0.42 9.87 7.24
N VAL A 53 -0.34 10.06 5.94
CA VAL A 53 0.92 10.34 5.24
C VAL A 53 1.35 11.75 5.60
N LEU A 54 2.48 11.86 6.29
CA LEU A 54 3.08 13.14 6.65
C LEU A 54 3.84 13.74 5.47
N THR A 55 3.97 15.07 5.44
CA THR A 55 4.96 15.74 4.59
C THR A 55 6.38 15.49 5.12
N LYS A 56 7.41 15.81 4.33
CA LYS A 56 8.81 15.76 4.79
C LYS A 56 9.09 16.63 6.03
N ASP A 57 8.26 17.63 6.30
CA ASP A 57 8.34 18.49 7.50
C ASP A 57 7.42 17.98 8.64
N SER A 58 7.06 16.70 8.62
CA SER A 58 6.15 16.03 9.57
C SER A 58 4.74 16.64 9.68
N ARG A 59 4.25 17.35 8.65
CA ARG A 59 2.90 17.96 8.65
C ARG A 59 1.84 16.96 8.22
N ARG A 60 0.66 17.02 8.84
CA ARG A 60 -0.51 16.15 8.53
C ARG A 60 -1.32 16.58 7.29
N LYS A 61 -0.87 17.61 6.59
CA LYS A 61 -1.45 18.13 5.34
C LYS A 61 -0.34 18.81 4.53
N GLU A 62 -0.34 18.59 3.22
CA GLU A 62 0.52 19.31 2.28
C GLU A 62 -0.26 20.48 1.66
N THR A 63 0.40 21.59 1.35
CA THR A 63 -0.26 22.68 0.61
C THR A 63 -0.41 22.27 -0.86
N SER A 64 -1.54 22.58 -1.50
CA SER A 64 -1.71 22.30 -2.94
C SER A 64 -0.97 23.36 -3.76
N ALA A 65 0.30 23.07 -4.05
CA ALA A 65 1.13 23.87 -4.94
C ALA A 65 2.28 23.03 -5.50
N VAL A 66 2.65 23.29 -6.76
CA VAL A 66 3.94 22.90 -7.33
C VAL A 66 4.65 24.16 -7.85
N ALA A 67 5.98 24.16 -7.87
CA ALA A 67 6.75 25.27 -8.41
C ALA A 67 8.00 24.83 -9.16
N PHE A 68 8.35 25.56 -10.23
CA PHE A 68 9.59 25.40 -10.97
C PHE A 68 10.59 26.46 -10.51
N LYS A 69 11.48 26.09 -9.58
CA LYS A 69 12.48 27.00 -9.02
C LYS A 69 13.55 27.29 -10.08
N PRO A 70 13.70 28.55 -10.55
CA PRO A 70 14.66 28.89 -11.59
C PRO A 70 16.10 28.56 -11.16
N SER A 71 16.90 28.04 -12.09
CA SER A 71 18.33 27.77 -11.92
C SER A 71 19.14 29.07 -11.84
N LYS A 72 20.35 29.01 -11.25
CA LYS A 72 21.31 30.13 -11.18
C LYS A 72 21.80 30.62 -12.56
N GLY A 73 21.63 29.82 -13.61
CA GLY A 73 21.96 30.12 -15.01
C GLY A 73 20.99 29.45 -15.96
N ALA A 74 21.25 29.53 -17.27
CA ALA A 74 20.39 28.92 -18.30
C ALA A 74 20.30 27.39 -18.13
N VAL A 75 19.09 26.84 -18.24
CA VAL A 75 18.85 25.39 -18.23
C VAL A 75 19.42 24.78 -19.51
N ALA A 76 20.31 23.79 -19.41
CA ALA A 76 20.83 23.09 -20.58
C ALA A 76 19.75 22.17 -21.19
N GLU A 77 19.83 21.93 -22.50
CA GLU A 77 18.87 21.07 -23.21
C GLU A 77 18.76 19.68 -22.55
N GLY A 78 17.53 19.28 -22.18
CA GLY A 78 17.26 18.02 -21.47
C GLY A 78 17.40 18.07 -19.93
N GLN A 79 17.88 19.18 -19.34
CA GLN A 79 17.76 19.44 -17.91
C GLN A 79 16.39 20.06 -17.57
N TYR A 80 15.97 19.92 -16.31
CA TYR A 80 14.75 20.52 -15.78
C TYR A 80 15.07 21.29 -14.48
N PRO A 81 14.37 22.43 -14.21
CA PRO A 81 14.53 23.20 -12.98
C PRO A 81 14.14 22.37 -11.74
N GLU A 82 14.45 22.84 -10.54
CA GLU A 82 14.07 22.12 -9.31
C GLU A 82 12.55 22.23 -9.06
N ARG A 83 11.90 21.10 -8.74
CA ARG A 83 10.52 21.11 -8.23
C ARG A 83 10.47 21.31 -6.73
N ASN A 84 9.90 22.44 -6.33
CA ASN A 84 9.38 22.62 -4.98
C ASN A 84 7.90 22.18 -4.93
N TYR A 85 7.46 21.68 -3.78
CA TYR A 85 6.06 21.30 -3.52
C TYR A 85 5.49 22.01 -2.31
N GLY A 86 4.18 22.22 -2.30
CA GLY A 86 3.39 22.71 -1.19
C GLY A 86 4.01 23.88 -0.43
N ALA A 87 4.40 23.64 0.83
CA ALA A 87 4.98 24.68 1.69
C ALA A 87 6.22 25.36 1.05
N ASP A 88 7.09 24.60 0.38
CA ASP A 88 8.30 25.12 -0.27
C ASP A 88 8.02 25.84 -1.59
N ALA A 89 6.95 25.45 -2.29
CA ALA A 89 6.47 26.17 -3.47
C ALA A 89 5.94 27.55 -3.05
N MET A 90 5.10 27.58 -2.00
CA MET A 90 4.55 28.83 -1.44
C MET A 90 5.59 29.68 -0.69
N ALA A 91 6.74 29.12 -0.30
CA ALA A 91 7.86 29.88 0.24
C ALA A 91 8.49 30.80 -0.81
N ILE A 92 8.54 30.38 -2.09
CA ILE A 92 9.19 31.13 -3.18
C ILE A 92 8.23 31.98 -4.03
N ALA A 93 6.91 31.93 -3.78
CA ALA A 93 5.89 32.63 -4.56
C ALA A 93 6.13 34.14 -4.74
N ALA A 94 6.58 34.85 -3.69
CA ALA A 94 6.89 36.28 -3.79
C ALA A 94 8.21 36.61 -4.51
N ARG A 95 9.05 35.60 -4.80
CA ARG A 95 10.32 35.72 -5.54
C ARG A 95 10.17 35.32 -7.00
N PHE A 96 9.38 34.27 -7.28
CA PHE A 96 9.17 33.71 -8.61
C PHE A 96 7.66 33.54 -8.92
N PRO A 97 6.86 34.62 -8.92
CA PRO A 97 5.39 34.54 -8.99
C PRO A 97 4.84 33.97 -10.31
N GLY A 98 5.66 33.92 -11.38
CA GLY A 98 5.30 33.27 -12.65
C GLY A 98 5.50 31.75 -12.69
N GLU A 99 6.08 31.18 -11.63
CA GLU A 99 6.56 29.78 -11.60
C GLU A 99 6.10 29.01 -10.35
N VAL A 100 5.13 29.55 -9.61
CA VAL A 100 4.45 28.86 -8.50
C VAL A 100 2.98 28.69 -8.85
N TYR A 101 2.53 27.45 -8.90
CA TYR A 101 1.21 27.03 -9.37
C TYR A 101 0.38 26.51 -8.19
N PRO A 102 -0.24 27.39 -7.37
CA PRO A 102 -1.07 27.00 -6.23
C PRO A 102 -2.47 26.59 -6.66
N ASN A 103 -3.21 25.95 -5.75
CA ASN A 103 -4.67 25.76 -5.79
C ASN A 103 -5.21 25.27 -7.15
N LEU A 104 -4.51 24.35 -7.81
CA LEU A 104 -4.78 23.95 -9.21
C LEU A 104 -6.10 23.18 -9.40
N LYS A 105 -6.61 22.51 -8.36
CA LYS A 105 -7.80 21.65 -8.40
C LYS A 105 -9.00 22.23 -9.20
N PRO A 106 -9.47 23.48 -8.98
CA PRO A 106 -10.68 23.99 -9.61
C PRO A 106 -10.56 24.20 -11.14
N LEU A 107 -9.35 24.14 -11.70
CA LEU A 107 -9.09 24.35 -13.13
C LEU A 107 -9.19 23.06 -13.96
N LEU A 108 -9.28 21.90 -13.31
CA LEU A 108 -9.21 20.58 -13.95
C LEU A 108 -10.28 20.40 -15.03
N GLY A 109 -9.86 20.30 -16.29
CA GLY A 109 -10.77 20.12 -17.42
C GLY A 109 -11.60 21.36 -17.77
N LEU A 110 -11.32 22.54 -17.21
CA LEU A 110 -12.02 23.76 -17.62
C LEU A 110 -11.36 24.42 -18.85
N PRO A 111 -12.14 24.95 -19.80
CA PRO A 111 -11.61 25.70 -20.95
C PRO A 111 -10.94 27.00 -20.51
N VAL A 112 -9.97 27.51 -21.28
CA VAL A 112 -9.20 28.72 -20.92
C VAL A 112 -10.08 29.95 -20.62
N GLY A 113 -11.25 30.05 -21.28
CA GLY A 113 -12.22 31.14 -21.13
C GLY A 113 -13.30 30.92 -20.06
N ASP A 114 -13.20 29.87 -19.24
CA ASP A 114 -14.11 29.66 -18.11
C ASP A 114 -13.95 30.75 -17.04
N ALA A 115 -15.05 31.19 -16.43
CA ALA A 115 -15.02 32.23 -15.40
C ALA A 115 -14.13 31.86 -14.19
N ILE A 116 -14.07 30.58 -13.81
CA ILE A 116 -13.22 30.08 -12.71
C ILE A 116 -11.74 30.19 -13.09
N VAL A 117 -11.40 29.90 -14.35
CA VAL A 117 -10.03 29.99 -14.88
C VAL A 117 -9.58 31.45 -15.01
N GLN A 118 -10.48 32.35 -15.44
CA GLN A 118 -10.22 33.79 -15.51
C GLN A 118 -10.07 34.42 -14.12
N GLU A 119 -10.90 34.02 -13.14
CA GLU A 119 -10.78 34.47 -11.75
C GLU A 119 -9.45 34.00 -11.11
N TYR A 120 -9.03 32.75 -11.39
CA TYR A 120 -7.71 32.25 -10.99
C TYR A 120 -6.56 33.06 -11.60
N ALA A 121 -6.63 33.36 -12.91
CA ALA A 121 -5.61 34.17 -13.58
C ALA A 121 -5.51 35.59 -12.98
N ALA A 122 -6.64 36.19 -12.58
CA ALA A 122 -6.64 37.48 -11.89
C ALA A 122 -5.98 37.42 -10.50
N ARG A 123 -6.14 36.31 -9.75
CA ARG A 123 -5.44 36.09 -8.47
C ARG A 123 -3.94 35.78 -8.64
N HIS A 124 -3.52 35.31 -9.81
CA HIS A 124 -2.15 34.86 -10.09
C HIS A 124 -1.60 35.49 -11.39
N PRO A 125 -1.50 36.84 -11.46
CA PRO A 125 -1.33 37.60 -12.72
C PRO A 125 0.02 37.40 -13.43
N ALA A 126 0.99 36.76 -12.78
CA ALA A 126 2.28 36.43 -13.39
C ALA A 126 2.30 35.06 -14.11
N LEU A 127 1.32 34.19 -13.87
CA LEU A 127 1.23 32.89 -14.53
C LEU A 127 0.77 33.04 -15.99
N LYS A 128 1.52 32.46 -16.93
CA LYS A 128 1.21 32.57 -18.37
C LYS A 128 0.15 31.54 -18.78
N LEU A 129 -1.11 31.83 -18.43
CA LEU A 129 -2.27 31.04 -18.84
C LEU A 129 -2.39 31.00 -20.38
N GLN A 130 -2.56 29.80 -20.92
CA GLN A 130 -2.80 29.49 -22.34
C GLN A 130 -3.85 28.37 -22.47
N ALA A 131 -4.31 28.11 -23.69
CA ALA A 131 -5.12 26.93 -24.01
C ALA A 131 -4.23 25.78 -24.46
N HIS A 132 -4.42 24.57 -23.92
CA HIS A 132 -3.76 23.37 -24.42
C HIS A 132 -4.22 23.06 -25.86
N ALA A 133 -3.27 22.94 -26.80
CA ALA A 133 -3.52 22.95 -28.24
C ALA A 133 -4.64 22.01 -28.71
N THR A 134 -4.67 20.77 -28.21
CA THR A 134 -5.70 19.77 -28.57
C THR A 134 -6.95 19.85 -27.69
N ARG A 135 -6.82 20.28 -26.42
CA ARG A 135 -7.91 20.15 -25.41
C ARG A 135 -8.75 21.43 -25.26
N GLY A 136 -8.20 22.60 -25.56
CA GLY A 136 -8.80 23.90 -25.24
C GLY A 136 -8.84 24.25 -23.74
N THR A 137 -8.40 23.32 -22.88
CA THR A 137 -8.35 23.45 -21.42
C THR A 137 -7.23 24.39 -20.98
N ALA A 138 -7.33 24.90 -19.75
CA ALA A 138 -6.27 25.68 -19.11
C ALA A 138 -4.92 24.92 -19.12
N ALA A 139 -3.85 25.63 -19.47
CA ALA A 139 -2.46 25.19 -19.38
C ALA A 139 -1.55 26.40 -19.09
N PHE A 140 -0.35 26.18 -18.58
CA PHE A 140 0.57 27.26 -18.20
C PHE A 140 1.94 27.13 -18.88
N LYS A 141 2.36 28.19 -19.59
CA LYS A 141 3.72 28.29 -20.13
C LYS A 141 4.67 28.80 -19.05
N THR A 142 5.72 28.05 -18.77
CA THR A 142 6.85 28.46 -17.90
C THR A 142 7.87 29.27 -18.71
N GLU A 143 8.54 30.21 -18.03
CA GLU A 143 9.69 30.98 -18.51
C GLU A 143 11.04 30.36 -18.04
N THR A 144 11.02 29.28 -17.25
CA THR A 144 12.22 28.56 -16.77
C THR A 144 12.73 27.44 -17.68
N LEU A 145 11.91 27.00 -18.64
CA LEU A 145 12.29 26.07 -19.71
C LEU A 145 12.41 26.82 -21.05
N THR A 146 12.90 26.14 -22.08
CA THR A 146 13.13 26.77 -23.39
C THR A 146 11.83 27.27 -24.04
N ALA A 147 11.95 28.14 -25.05
CA ALA A 147 10.79 28.73 -25.71
C ALA A 147 9.89 27.67 -26.37
N GLU A 148 10.48 26.55 -26.80
CA GLU A 148 9.88 25.44 -27.53
C GLU A 148 9.07 24.48 -26.64
N GLU A 149 9.30 24.46 -25.32
CA GLU A 149 8.54 23.60 -24.39
C GLU A 149 7.06 24.01 -24.33
N GLU A 150 6.15 23.04 -24.41
CA GLU A 150 4.70 23.28 -24.44
C GLU A 150 4.16 23.74 -23.08
N ALA A 151 3.05 24.48 -23.09
CA ALA A 151 2.35 24.86 -21.87
C ALA A 151 1.91 23.59 -21.11
N TRP A 152 2.26 23.51 -19.83
CA TRP A 152 1.93 22.38 -18.95
C TRP A 152 0.43 22.34 -18.68
N MET A 153 -0.19 21.19 -18.90
CA MET A 153 -1.59 20.96 -18.53
C MET A 153 -1.76 21.03 -17.01
N VAL A 154 -2.92 21.47 -16.53
CA VAL A 154 -3.30 21.37 -15.11
C VAL A 154 -3.18 19.92 -14.63
N GLU A 155 -3.54 18.97 -15.50
CA GLU A 155 -3.40 17.54 -15.26
C GLU A 155 -1.93 17.06 -15.12
N GLU A 156 -0.98 17.68 -15.81
CA GLU A 156 0.46 17.37 -15.63
C GLU A 156 0.99 17.96 -14.32
N LEU A 157 0.66 19.22 -14.01
CA LEU A 157 1.12 19.89 -12.79
C LEU A 157 0.59 19.18 -11.53
N LEU A 158 -0.71 18.86 -11.51
CA LEU A 158 -1.32 18.08 -10.43
C LEU A 158 -0.75 16.66 -10.33
N ALA A 159 -0.34 16.06 -11.46
CA ALA A 159 0.36 14.78 -11.42
C ALA A 159 1.71 14.86 -10.69
N MET A 160 2.40 16.01 -10.72
CA MET A 160 3.62 16.22 -9.93
C MET A 160 3.31 16.30 -8.43
N GLU A 161 2.25 17.02 -8.03
CA GLU A 161 1.79 17.04 -6.63
C GLU A 161 1.42 15.62 -6.15
N LEU A 162 0.69 14.86 -6.96
CA LEU A 162 0.33 13.46 -6.67
C LEU A 162 1.56 12.54 -6.62
N GLN A 163 2.61 12.77 -7.43
CA GLN A 163 3.89 12.06 -7.32
C GLN A 163 4.62 12.38 -6.00
N SER A 164 4.57 13.63 -5.53
CA SER A 164 5.14 14.01 -4.24
C SER A 164 4.42 13.33 -3.06
N ILE A 165 3.08 13.33 -3.09
CA ILE A 165 2.24 12.60 -2.13
C ILE A 165 2.48 11.08 -2.20
N GLN A 166 2.67 10.52 -3.41
CA GLN A 166 3.06 9.12 -3.60
C GLN A 166 4.39 8.84 -2.90
N LYS A 167 5.40 9.69 -3.11
CA LYS A 167 6.73 9.48 -2.52
C LYS A 167 6.72 9.58 -0.99
N ASN A 168 5.99 10.54 -0.42
CA ASN A 168 5.80 10.64 1.03
C ASN A 168 5.11 9.39 1.60
N ALA A 169 4.11 8.85 0.88
CA ALA A 169 3.42 7.63 1.28
C ALA A 169 4.34 6.39 1.17
N GLU A 170 5.21 6.30 0.15
CA GLU A 170 6.19 5.22 -0.01
C GLU A 170 7.26 5.25 1.10
N VAL A 171 7.67 6.45 1.55
CA VAL A 171 8.50 6.61 2.76
C VAL A 171 7.75 6.14 4.01
N THR A 172 6.51 6.60 4.22
CA THR A 172 5.65 6.21 5.36
C THR A 172 5.40 4.68 5.40
N ALA A 173 5.39 4.02 4.25
CA ALA A 173 5.19 2.58 4.13
C ALA A 173 6.47 1.75 4.36
N GLY A 174 7.66 2.36 4.43
CA GLY A 174 8.96 1.68 4.32
C GLY A 174 9.39 1.50 2.86
N GLY A 175 10.65 1.85 2.56
CA GLY A 175 11.12 2.30 1.23
C GLY A 175 10.95 1.35 0.04
N ASP A 176 10.83 0.04 0.27
CA ASP A 176 10.57 -0.96 -0.80
C ASP A 176 9.10 -1.03 -1.25
N SER A 177 8.23 -0.23 -0.63
CA SER A 177 6.80 -0.22 -0.93
C SER A 177 6.48 0.58 -2.19
N SER A 178 5.72 -0.02 -3.12
CA SER A 178 5.24 0.65 -4.33
C SER A 178 3.73 0.91 -4.23
N ILE A 179 3.32 2.19 -4.18
CA ILE A 179 1.93 2.58 -3.95
C ILE A 179 1.28 3.00 -5.27
N ARG A 180 0.41 2.15 -5.80
CA ARG A 180 -0.14 2.31 -7.17
C ARG A 180 -1.67 2.30 -7.26
N SER A 181 -2.39 2.26 -6.14
CA SER A 181 -3.86 2.30 -6.11
C SER A 181 -4.38 3.41 -5.19
N ILE A 182 -5.31 4.22 -5.70
CA ILE A 182 -5.79 5.46 -5.04
C ILE A 182 -7.32 5.58 -5.04
N VAL A 183 -7.88 6.16 -3.98
CA VAL A 183 -9.23 6.75 -3.96
C VAL A 183 -9.10 8.25 -3.71
N LEU A 184 -9.81 9.05 -4.50
CA LEU A 184 -9.75 10.52 -4.45
C LEU A 184 -11.10 11.12 -4.06
N THR A 185 -11.09 12.13 -3.20
CA THR A 185 -12.27 12.98 -2.97
C THR A 185 -12.52 13.91 -4.17
N VAL A 186 -13.78 14.20 -4.43
CA VAL A 186 -14.24 15.21 -5.39
C VAL A 186 -15.44 15.99 -4.82
N PRO A 187 -15.66 17.23 -5.23
CA PRO A 187 -16.91 17.90 -4.89
C PRO A 187 -18.07 17.29 -5.70
N PRO A 188 -19.32 17.34 -5.19
CA PRO A 188 -20.48 16.74 -5.87
C PRO A 188 -20.76 17.39 -7.23
N PHE A 189 -20.32 18.63 -7.43
CA PHE A 189 -20.47 19.40 -8.68
C PHE A 189 -19.46 19.06 -9.78
N TYR A 190 -18.56 18.08 -9.60
CA TYR A 190 -17.68 17.66 -10.68
C TYR A 190 -18.45 16.90 -11.78
N THR A 191 -18.45 17.48 -12.97
CA THR A 191 -18.92 16.88 -14.22
C THR A 191 -18.06 15.67 -14.61
N ILE A 192 -18.51 14.91 -15.63
CA ILE A 192 -17.71 13.80 -16.17
C ILE A 192 -16.36 14.27 -16.72
N GLU A 193 -16.26 15.49 -17.25
CA GLU A 193 -15.01 16.02 -17.81
C GLU A 193 -14.01 16.42 -16.72
N GLU A 194 -14.45 17.07 -15.64
CA GLU A 194 -13.61 17.37 -14.46
C GLU A 194 -13.13 16.08 -13.79
N LYS A 195 -14.00 15.05 -13.70
CA LYS A 195 -13.63 13.70 -13.21
C LYS A 195 -12.60 13.03 -14.13
N ARG A 196 -12.72 13.16 -15.45
CA ARG A 196 -11.73 12.66 -16.42
C ARG A 196 -10.39 13.36 -16.32
N ALA A 197 -10.37 14.68 -16.09
CA ALA A 197 -9.13 15.43 -15.88
C ALA A 197 -8.41 14.98 -14.60
N LEU A 198 -9.15 14.79 -13.50
CA LEU A 198 -8.59 14.22 -12.27
C LEU A 198 -8.06 12.78 -12.46
N GLN A 199 -8.81 11.93 -13.17
CA GLN A 199 -8.34 10.57 -13.49
C GLN A 199 -7.07 10.60 -14.36
N MET A 200 -6.98 11.52 -15.34
CA MET A 200 -5.78 11.73 -16.15
C MET A 200 -4.57 12.16 -15.31
N ALA A 201 -4.73 13.09 -14.37
CA ALA A 201 -3.67 13.50 -13.45
C ALA A 201 -3.19 12.33 -12.57
N ALA A 202 -4.10 11.50 -12.07
CA ALA A 202 -3.76 10.31 -11.30
C ALA A 202 -3.03 9.25 -12.16
N GLU A 203 -3.47 9.02 -13.40
CA GLU A 203 -2.80 8.12 -14.35
C GLU A 203 -1.40 8.63 -14.77
N LEU A 204 -1.23 9.96 -14.92
CA LEU A 204 0.06 10.63 -15.16
C LEU A 204 1.01 10.45 -13.97
N ALA A 205 0.49 10.48 -12.74
CA ALA A 205 1.20 10.15 -11.50
C ALA A 205 1.42 8.64 -11.28
N GLY A 206 1.02 7.78 -12.23
CA GLY A 206 1.22 6.33 -12.16
C GLY A 206 0.25 5.58 -11.23
N PHE A 207 -0.83 6.22 -10.78
CA PHE A 207 -1.87 5.58 -9.98
C PHE A 207 -2.98 4.95 -10.83
N LYS A 208 -3.51 3.83 -10.36
CA LYS A 208 -4.84 3.31 -10.71
C LYS A 208 -5.88 3.90 -9.76
N VAL A 209 -6.79 4.71 -10.27
CA VAL A 209 -7.96 5.18 -9.52
C VAL A 209 -8.92 4.01 -9.29
N LEU A 210 -9.18 3.67 -8.03
CA LEU A 210 -10.16 2.65 -7.63
C LEU A 210 -11.58 3.23 -7.56
N SER A 211 -11.71 4.47 -7.08
CA SER A 211 -12.96 5.23 -7.01
C SER A 211 -12.65 6.72 -6.88
N LEU A 212 -13.51 7.55 -7.46
CA LEU A 212 -13.80 8.88 -6.95
C LEU A 212 -14.94 8.75 -5.91
N VAL A 213 -15.01 9.65 -4.93
CA VAL A 213 -16.05 9.69 -3.90
C VAL A 213 -16.36 11.15 -3.58
N SER A 214 -17.61 11.54 -3.35
CA SER A 214 -17.88 12.92 -2.92
C SER A 214 -17.29 13.22 -1.53
N GLU A 215 -16.76 14.43 -1.35
CA GLU A 215 -16.21 14.91 -0.07
C GLU A 215 -17.18 14.68 1.10
N GLY A 216 -18.46 15.03 0.90
CA GLY A 216 -19.54 14.78 1.87
C GLY A 216 -19.76 13.31 2.19
N LEU A 217 -19.75 12.41 1.19
CA LEU A 217 -19.88 10.96 1.43
C LEU A 217 -18.63 10.38 2.10
N ALA A 218 -17.43 10.89 1.82
CA ALA A 218 -16.21 10.47 2.49
C ALA A 218 -16.26 10.84 4.00
N VAL A 219 -16.65 12.07 4.34
CA VAL A 219 -16.90 12.49 5.73
C VAL A 219 -17.97 11.60 6.39
N GLY A 220 -19.06 11.29 5.67
CA GLY A 220 -20.11 10.40 6.15
C GLY A 220 -19.64 8.96 6.38
N LEU A 221 -18.81 8.42 5.49
CA LEU A 221 -18.24 7.07 5.60
C LEU A 221 -17.30 6.98 6.82
N ASN A 222 -16.45 7.99 7.04
CA ASN A 222 -15.64 8.08 8.25
C ASN A 222 -16.52 8.14 9.51
N TYR A 223 -17.56 8.98 9.53
CA TYR A 223 -18.53 9.08 10.64
C TYR A 223 -19.23 7.75 10.95
N ALA A 224 -19.45 6.89 9.94
CA ALA A 224 -20.05 5.57 10.11
C ALA A 224 -19.10 4.47 10.61
N THR A 225 -17.77 4.63 10.51
CA THR A 225 -16.81 3.58 10.92
C THR A 225 -16.98 3.18 12.39
N SER A 226 -17.05 4.17 13.28
CA SER A 226 -17.14 4.02 14.74
C SER A 226 -18.57 3.93 15.30
N ARG A 227 -19.60 4.06 14.46
CA ARG A 227 -21.01 4.17 14.88
C ARG A 227 -21.87 2.96 14.53
N GLN A 228 -23.04 2.89 15.15
CA GLN A 228 -24.13 1.97 14.82
C GLN A 228 -25.39 2.82 14.63
N PHE A 229 -26.14 2.58 13.56
CA PHE A 229 -27.34 3.35 13.22
C PHE A 229 -28.62 2.53 13.41
N PRO A 230 -29.80 3.16 13.57
CA PRO A 230 -31.04 2.46 13.88
C PRO A 230 -31.39 1.37 12.86
N ASN A 231 -31.82 0.20 13.35
CA ASN A 231 -32.11 -0.95 12.51
C ASN A 231 -33.54 -0.87 11.95
N ILE A 232 -33.67 -0.71 10.63
CA ILE A 232 -34.99 -0.60 9.97
C ILE A 232 -35.77 -1.93 10.01
N ASN A 233 -35.11 -3.08 10.20
CA ASN A 233 -35.78 -4.36 10.41
C ASN A 233 -36.43 -4.50 11.79
N GLU A 234 -36.05 -3.65 12.75
CA GLU A 234 -36.62 -3.58 14.10
C GLU A 234 -37.67 -2.46 14.21
N GLY A 235 -38.08 -1.86 13.08
CA GLY A 235 -39.07 -0.78 13.02
C GLY A 235 -38.52 0.60 13.39
N ALA A 236 -37.22 0.74 13.61
CA ALA A 236 -36.60 2.03 13.93
C ALA A 236 -36.51 2.95 12.70
N LYS A 237 -36.56 4.26 12.93
CA LYS A 237 -36.41 5.28 11.87
C LYS A 237 -34.94 5.55 11.55
N PRO A 238 -34.59 5.81 10.28
CA PRO A 238 -33.24 6.20 9.89
C PRO A 238 -32.86 7.59 10.44
N GLU A 239 -31.56 7.84 10.55
CA GLU A 239 -31.00 9.16 10.86
C GLU A 239 -30.68 9.93 9.57
N TYR A 240 -30.80 11.26 9.61
CA TYR A 240 -30.54 12.15 8.47
C TYR A 240 -29.49 13.17 8.85
N HIS A 241 -28.33 13.13 8.20
CA HIS A 241 -27.22 14.04 8.48
C HIS A 241 -26.89 14.88 7.24
N LEU A 242 -26.69 16.17 7.44
CA LEU A 242 -26.14 17.08 6.43
C LEU A 242 -24.66 17.31 6.76
N VAL A 243 -23.74 16.96 5.86
CA VAL A 243 -22.36 17.46 5.93
C VAL A 243 -22.35 18.83 5.24
N PHE A 244 -21.96 19.87 5.97
CA PHE A 244 -21.69 21.20 5.44
C PHE A 244 -20.18 21.40 5.37
N ASP A 245 -19.65 21.54 4.16
CA ASP A 245 -18.25 21.74 3.89
C ASP A 245 -18.01 23.14 3.31
N MET A 246 -17.09 23.89 3.89
CA MET A 246 -16.59 25.14 3.33
C MET A 246 -15.06 25.12 3.32
N GLY A 247 -14.51 24.73 2.16
CA GLY A 247 -13.08 24.70 1.90
C GLY A 247 -12.52 26.06 1.45
N ALA A 248 -11.38 26.03 0.76
CA ALA A 248 -10.78 27.23 0.18
C ALA A 248 -11.47 27.67 -1.12
N GLY A 249 -11.68 26.76 -2.09
CA GLY A 249 -12.28 27.12 -3.38
C GLY A 249 -13.82 27.15 -3.41
N SER A 250 -14.49 26.32 -2.60
CA SER A 250 -15.92 26.04 -2.77
C SER A 250 -16.65 25.62 -1.48
N THR A 251 -17.98 25.72 -1.52
CA THR A 251 -18.91 25.33 -0.45
C THR A 251 -19.81 24.21 -0.93
N THR A 252 -20.05 23.19 -0.11
CA THR A 252 -20.99 22.10 -0.40
C THR A 252 -21.86 21.77 0.81
N ALA A 253 -23.08 21.34 0.55
CA ALA A 253 -23.97 20.72 1.52
C ALA A 253 -24.41 19.37 0.95
N THR A 254 -24.26 18.30 1.71
CA THR A 254 -24.59 16.93 1.27
C THR A 254 -25.45 16.24 2.32
N VAL A 255 -26.70 15.96 1.98
CA VAL A 255 -27.69 15.29 2.84
C VAL A 255 -27.65 13.79 2.62
N MET A 256 -27.47 13.05 3.71
CA MET A 256 -27.32 11.60 3.72
C MET A 256 -28.28 10.93 4.71
N ARG A 257 -28.82 9.78 4.32
CA ARG A 257 -29.55 8.87 5.21
C ARG A 257 -28.60 7.82 5.76
N PHE A 258 -28.63 7.63 7.07
CA PHE A 258 -27.86 6.61 7.80
C PHE A 258 -28.81 5.65 8.50
N GLN A 259 -28.56 4.35 8.34
CA GLN A 259 -29.38 3.29 8.91
C GLN A 259 -28.58 2.00 9.04
N SER A 260 -29.10 1.03 9.77
CA SER A 260 -28.64 -0.37 9.66
C SER A 260 -29.78 -1.29 9.23
N ARG A 261 -29.42 -2.47 8.73
CA ARG A 261 -30.37 -3.53 8.40
C ARG A 261 -29.80 -4.91 8.71
N THR A 262 -30.66 -5.85 9.09
CA THR A 262 -30.31 -7.26 9.25
C THR A 262 -30.44 -7.98 7.91
N VAL A 263 -29.34 -8.51 7.39
CA VAL A 263 -29.28 -9.31 6.17
C VAL A 263 -28.85 -10.75 6.47
N LYS A 264 -29.23 -11.69 5.60
CA LYS A 264 -28.70 -13.05 5.62
C LYS A 264 -27.33 -13.07 4.94
N ASP A 265 -26.31 -13.53 5.66
CA ASP A 265 -24.97 -13.77 5.15
C ASP A 265 -24.84 -15.19 4.58
N VAL A 266 -23.73 -15.45 3.88
CA VAL A 266 -23.40 -16.76 3.30
C VAL A 266 -23.33 -17.80 4.43
N GLY A 267 -24.17 -18.83 4.36
CA GLY A 267 -24.27 -19.87 5.40
C GLY A 267 -25.46 -19.74 6.36
N LYS A 268 -26.47 -18.89 6.06
CA LYS A 268 -27.73 -18.71 6.82
C LYS A 268 -27.63 -17.92 8.13
N PHE A 269 -26.47 -17.35 8.47
CA PHE A 269 -26.34 -16.46 9.64
C PHE A 269 -26.94 -15.07 9.34
N ASN A 270 -27.53 -14.43 10.36
CA ASN A 270 -27.98 -13.03 10.27
C ASN A 270 -26.84 -12.09 10.65
N LYS A 271 -26.68 -11.00 9.89
CA LYS A 271 -25.65 -9.97 10.10
C LYS A 271 -26.27 -8.59 9.95
N THR A 272 -25.93 -7.68 10.87
CA THR A 272 -26.34 -6.27 10.77
C THR A 272 -25.29 -5.51 9.97
N VAL A 273 -25.71 -4.94 8.83
CA VAL A 273 -24.87 -4.10 7.96
C VAL A 273 -25.29 -2.64 8.11
N GLN A 274 -24.33 -1.71 8.05
CA GLN A 274 -24.62 -0.28 8.04
C GLN A 274 -24.85 0.17 6.59
N GLU A 275 -25.69 1.18 6.39
CA GLU A 275 -25.94 1.77 5.07
C GLU A 275 -25.90 3.30 5.13
N ILE A 276 -25.27 3.90 4.12
CA ILE A 276 -25.21 5.35 3.91
C ILE A 276 -25.70 5.64 2.50
N GLN A 277 -26.72 6.48 2.35
CA GLN A 277 -27.20 6.92 1.05
C GLN A 277 -27.18 8.44 0.95
N VAL A 278 -26.46 8.99 -0.03
CA VAL A 278 -26.61 10.40 -0.42
C VAL A 278 -28.00 10.57 -1.03
N LEU A 279 -28.79 11.51 -0.50
CA LEU A 279 -30.12 11.82 -0.98
C LEU A 279 -30.13 13.05 -1.89
N GLY A 280 -29.31 14.05 -1.57
CA GLY A 280 -29.20 15.29 -2.32
C GLY A 280 -28.02 16.14 -1.88
N SER A 281 -27.49 16.92 -2.80
CA SER A 281 -26.42 17.89 -2.56
C SER A 281 -26.77 19.23 -3.18
N GLY A 282 -26.22 20.30 -2.62
CA GLY A 282 -26.28 21.67 -3.09
C GLY A 282 -24.94 22.35 -2.84
N TRP A 283 -24.61 23.41 -3.59
CA TRP A 283 -23.23 23.88 -3.63
C TRP A 283 -23.08 25.31 -4.14
N ASP A 284 -21.92 25.89 -3.86
CA ASP A 284 -21.44 27.10 -4.51
C ASP A 284 -19.98 26.86 -4.93
N ARG A 285 -19.71 27.00 -6.25
CA ARG A 285 -18.43 26.67 -6.87
C ARG A 285 -17.32 27.71 -6.64
N THR A 286 -17.63 28.91 -6.10
CA THR A 286 -16.62 29.96 -5.85
C THR A 286 -16.67 30.57 -4.44
N LEU A 287 -17.62 30.16 -3.59
CA LEU A 287 -17.68 30.55 -2.18
C LEU A 287 -16.73 29.69 -1.33
N GLY A 288 -15.69 30.31 -0.76
CA GLY A 288 -14.75 29.60 0.11
C GLY A 288 -13.73 30.53 0.75
N GLY A 289 -12.68 29.96 1.35
CA GLY A 289 -11.53 30.70 1.88
C GLY A 289 -10.88 31.65 0.87
N ASP A 290 -10.77 31.29 -0.41
CA ASP A 290 -10.06 32.07 -1.43
C ASP A 290 -10.83 33.34 -1.85
N SER A 291 -12.15 33.26 -2.01
CA SER A 291 -12.98 34.45 -2.24
C SER A 291 -13.05 35.36 -1.00
N LEU A 292 -12.99 34.80 0.21
CA LEU A 292 -12.85 35.59 1.44
C LEU A 292 -11.47 36.21 1.63
N ASN A 293 -10.39 35.54 1.19
CA ASN A 293 -9.05 36.11 1.14
C ASN A 293 -9.00 37.27 0.13
N SER A 294 -9.67 37.12 -1.03
CA SER A 294 -9.69 38.12 -2.11
C SER A 294 -10.21 39.48 -1.61
N LEU A 295 -11.28 39.51 -0.80
CA LEU A 295 -11.80 40.73 -0.17
C LEU A 295 -10.74 41.49 0.64
N ILE A 296 -9.87 40.77 1.36
CA ILE A 296 -8.80 41.37 2.17
C ILE A 296 -7.65 41.84 1.26
N VAL A 297 -7.40 41.17 0.14
CA VAL A 297 -6.44 41.63 -0.89
C VAL A 297 -6.92 42.94 -1.52
N ASP A 298 -8.19 43.04 -1.91
CA ASP A 298 -8.75 44.25 -2.53
C ASP A 298 -8.71 45.46 -1.58
N ASP A 299 -9.08 45.28 -0.31
CA ASP A 299 -8.96 46.33 0.72
C ASP A 299 -7.50 46.68 1.03
N MET A 300 -6.58 45.71 1.06
CA MET A 300 -5.14 46.00 1.16
C MET A 300 -4.62 46.83 -0.02
N ILE A 301 -5.10 46.57 -1.25
CA ILE A 301 -4.70 47.35 -2.44
C ILE A 301 -5.32 48.75 -2.39
N SER A 302 -6.59 48.89 -2.00
CA SER A 302 -7.25 50.19 -1.82
C SER A 302 -6.53 51.05 -0.78
N GLN A 303 -6.27 50.51 0.42
CA GLN A 303 -5.52 51.21 1.47
C GLN A 303 -4.05 51.47 1.10
N PHE A 304 -3.45 50.64 0.22
CA PHE A 304 -2.11 50.91 -0.30
C PHE A 304 -2.11 52.13 -1.22
N VAL A 305 -3.01 52.22 -2.22
CA VAL A 305 -3.02 53.34 -3.17
C VAL A 305 -3.43 54.67 -2.51
N GLU A 306 -4.25 54.62 -1.46
CA GLU A 306 -4.53 55.78 -0.60
C GLU A 306 -3.34 56.22 0.27
N SER A 307 -2.28 55.42 0.38
CA SER A 307 -1.14 55.73 1.25
C SER A 307 -0.27 56.87 0.70
N LYS A 308 0.31 57.65 1.62
CA LYS A 308 1.30 58.71 1.29
C LYS A 308 2.60 58.19 0.63
N GLY A 309 2.78 56.87 0.56
CA GLY A 309 3.84 56.24 -0.20
C GLY A 309 3.43 56.07 -1.67
N ALA A 310 2.36 55.31 -1.90
CA ALA A 310 1.82 55.05 -3.24
C ALA A 310 1.45 56.33 -4.00
N GLN A 311 0.90 57.34 -3.31
CA GLN A 311 0.57 58.64 -3.90
C GLN A 311 1.79 59.39 -4.46
N LYS A 312 3.01 59.14 -3.97
CA LYS A 312 4.24 59.77 -4.52
C LYS A 312 4.69 59.12 -5.82
N ILE A 313 4.50 57.82 -5.95
CA ILE A 313 4.82 57.04 -7.16
C ILE A 313 3.65 56.99 -8.16
N SER A 314 2.51 57.59 -7.81
CA SER A 314 1.26 57.59 -8.61
C SER A 314 0.71 56.19 -8.91
N ALA A 315 0.90 55.24 -7.99
CA ALA A 315 0.47 53.85 -8.18
C ALA A 315 -1.06 53.71 -8.20
N THR A 316 -1.58 52.98 -9.19
CA THR A 316 -3.01 52.66 -9.32
C THR A 316 -3.31 51.23 -8.82
N ALA A 317 -4.59 50.92 -8.58
CA ALA A 317 -4.99 49.60 -8.12
C ALA A 317 -4.65 48.51 -9.16
N GLU A 318 -4.85 48.80 -10.44
CA GLU A 318 -4.60 47.90 -11.57
C GLU A 318 -3.10 47.58 -11.72
N GLN A 319 -2.22 48.55 -11.45
CA GLN A 319 -0.77 48.34 -11.45
C GLN A 319 -0.34 47.38 -10.33
N VAL A 320 -0.91 47.52 -9.14
CA VAL A 320 -0.61 46.63 -8.00
C VAL A 320 -1.24 45.26 -8.20
N GLN A 321 -2.47 45.19 -8.72
CA GLN A 321 -3.19 43.94 -9.05
C GLN A 321 -2.52 43.14 -10.19
N SER A 322 -1.81 43.79 -11.12
CA SER A 322 -1.03 43.09 -12.16
C SER A 322 0.40 42.75 -11.74
N HIS A 323 0.93 43.37 -10.68
CA HIS A 323 2.29 43.11 -10.20
C HIS A 323 2.37 41.85 -9.32
N GLY A 324 2.68 40.71 -9.94
CA GLY A 324 2.65 39.38 -9.29
C GLY A 324 3.45 39.25 -7.98
N ARG A 325 4.57 39.97 -7.80
CA ARG A 325 5.33 39.97 -6.52
C ARG A 325 4.56 40.69 -5.40
N ALA A 326 3.78 41.72 -5.71
CA ALA A 326 2.91 42.37 -4.73
C ALA A 326 1.71 41.47 -4.40
N VAL A 327 1.00 40.96 -5.41
CA VAL A 327 -0.16 40.06 -5.20
C VAL A 327 0.25 38.80 -4.41
N ALA A 328 1.40 38.18 -4.71
CA ALA A 328 1.89 37.02 -3.95
C ALA A 328 2.24 37.34 -2.48
N LYS A 329 2.73 38.56 -2.17
CA LYS A 329 2.87 39.03 -0.77
C LYS A 329 1.50 39.20 -0.12
N LEU A 330 0.57 39.85 -0.81
CA LEU A 330 -0.76 40.21 -0.31
C LEU A 330 -1.63 38.99 -0.04
N SER A 331 -1.80 38.07 -1.00
CA SER A 331 -2.66 36.89 -0.85
C SER A 331 -2.23 35.98 0.31
N LYS A 332 -0.92 35.82 0.52
CA LYS A 332 -0.35 35.08 1.66
C LYS A 332 -0.69 35.72 3.01
N GLU A 333 -0.59 37.04 3.09
CA GLU A 333 -0.98 37.75 4.31
C GLU A 333 -2.49 37.80 4.50
N ALA A 334 -3.30 37.93 3.44
CA ALA A 334 -4.77 37.90 3.51
C ALA A 334 -5.29 36.61 4.18
N GLU A 335 -4.74 35.45 3.79
CA GLU A 335 -5.05 34.15 4.39
C GLU A 335 -4.68 34.10 5.88
N ARG A 336 -3.46 34.53 6.24
CA ARG A 336 -3.02 34.67 7.63
C ARG A 336 -3.93 35.61 8.44
N LEU A 337 -4.34 36.74 7.86
CA LEU A 337 -5.20 37.74 8.48
C LEU A 337 -6.61 37.17 8.73
N ARG A 338 -7.22 36.47 7.75
CA ARG A 338 -8.50 35.76 7.91
C ARG A 338 -8.44 34.69 9.01
N HIS A 339 -7.36 33.93 9.08
CA HIS A 339 -7.13 32.95 10.13
C HIS A 339 -6.98 33.62 11.51
N VAL A 340 -6.21 34.70 11.65
CA VAL A 340 -6.08 35.45 12.91
C VAL A 340 -7.40 36.10 13.34
N LEU A 341 -8.17 36.69 12.41
CA LEU A 341 -9.48 37.29 12.66
C LEU A 341 -10.55 36.28 13.10
N SER A 342 -10.37 34.99 12.81
CA SER A 342 -11.31 33.97 13.27
C SER A 342 -11.24 33.78 14.80
N ALA A 343 -10.07 33.96 15.40
CA ALA A 343 -9.89 33.97 16.86
C ALA A 343 -9.97 35.40 17.46
N ASN A 344 -9.32 36.38 16.84
CA ASN A 344 -9.11 37.74 17.38
C ASN A 344 -10.07 38.78 16.77
N GLN A 345 -10.25 39.92 17.45
CA GLN A 345 -11.10 41.02 16.96
C GLN A 345 -10.38 42.00 16.02
N ASN A 346 -9.05 42.04 16.06
CA ASN A 346 -8.22 42.97 15.27
C ASN A 346 -6.92 42.28 14.86
N THR A 347 -6.33 42.68 13.74
CA THR A 347 -5.01 42.24 13.30
C THR A 347 -4.35 43.30 12.40
N GLN A 348 -3.07 43.09 12.08
CA GLN A 348 -2.29 43.95 11.18
C GLN A 348 -1.30 43.13 10.35
N ALA A 349 -0.90 43.69 9.22
CA ALA A 349 0.23 43.23 8.41
C ALA A 349 1.19 44.41 8.16
N SER A 350 2.42 44.13 7.78
CA SER A 350 3.41 45.15 7.39
C SER A 350 4.33 44.57 6.33
N PHE A 351 4.53 45.32 5.26
CA PHE A 351 5.22 44.90 4.06
C PHE A 351 6.35 45.89 3.79
N GLU A 352 7.60 45.42 3.90
CA GLU A 352 8.77 46.14 3.40
C GLU A 352 8.77 46.07 1.87
N GLY A 353 8.92 47.21 1.19
CA GLY A 353 8.93 47.34 -0.27
C GLY A 353 7.85 46.52 -0.99
N LEU A 354 6.57 46.86 -0.82
CA LEU A 354 5.45 46.12 -1.41
C LEU A 354 5.41 46.25 -2.93
N TYR A 355 5.48 47.48 -3.43
CA TYR A 355 5.47 47.87 -4.84
C TYR A 355 6.29 49.16 -5.00
N GLU A 356 7.17 49.21 -6.01
CA GLU A 356 8.15 50.30 -6.25
C GLU A 356 8.82 50.82 -4.96
N ASP A 357 9.33 49.88 -4.14
CA ASP A 357 9.99 50.10 -2.84
C ASP A 357 9.22 50.96 -1.81
N VAL A 358 7.89 51.05 -1.95
CA VAL A 358 7.02 51.64 -0.94
C VAL A 358 6.66 50.63 0.15
N ASP A 359 6.99 50.97 1.39
CA ASP A 359 6.53 50.27 2.59
C ASP A 359 5.04 50.46 2.84
N PHE A 360 4.36 49.38 3.22
CA PHE A 360 2.92 49.40 3.53
C PHE A 360 2.62 48.81 4.90
N LYS A 361 1.69 49.43 5.63
CA LYS A 361 1.18 48.91 6.90
C LYS A 361 -0.34 48.88 6.90
N TYR A 362 -0.88 47.67 6.95
CA TYR A 362 -2.31 47.39 6.89
C TYR A 362 -2.88 47.04 8.26
N LYS A 363 -4.15 47.37 8.50
CA LYS A 363 -4.91 47.02 9.71
C LYS A 363 -6.34 46.65 9.33
N ILE A 364 -6.91 45.65 10.00
CA ILE A 364 -8.30 45.24 9.81
C ILE A 364 -8.91 44.74 11.13
N SER A 365 -10.16 45.09 11.38
CA SER A 365 -10.97 44.50 12.45
C SER A 365 -11.93 43.43 11.93
N ARG A 366 -12.41 42.55 12.82
CA ARG A 366 -13.41 41.55 12.47
C ARG A 366 -14.71 42.19 11.97
N PRO A 367 -15.28 43.25 12.59
CA PRO A 367 -16.41 43.98 12.02
C PRO A 367 -16.23 44.46 10.58
N ASP A 368 -15.05 44.98 10.22
CA ASP A 368 -14.79 45.45 8.84
C ASP A 368 -14.81 44.26 7.87
N PHE A 369 -14.13 43.17 8.23
CA PHE A 369 -14.14 41.93 7.45
C PHE A 369 -15.55 41.32 7.31
N GLU A 370 -16.34 41.26 8.41
CA GLU A 370 -17.73 40.77 8.36
C GLU A 370 -18.63 41.67 7.50
N THR A 371 -18.31 42.97 7.39
CA THR A 371 -19.01 43.92 6.50
C THR A 371 -18.67 43.67 5.03
N MET A 372 -17.38 43.52 4.69
CA MET A 372 -16.96 43.14 3.33
C MET A 372 -17.51 41.77 2.91
N ALA A 373 -17.57 40.82 3.85
CA ALA A 373 -18.11 39.49 3.62
C ALA A 373 -19.66 39.44 3.52
N GLN A 374 -20.39 40.53 3.71
CA GLN A 374 -21.87 40.52 3.80
C GLN A 374 -22.54 39.86 2.59
N GLY A 375 -22.06 40.10 1.36
CA GLY A 375 -22.58 39.46 0.14
C GLY A 375 -22.39 37.94 0.06
N HIS A 376 -21.51 37.37 0.90
CA HIS A 376 -21.25 35.93 0.97
C HIS A 376 -22.19 35.21 1.95
N VAL A 377 -22.83 35.94 2.88
CA VAL A 377 -23.71 35.39 3.93
C VAL A 377 -24.93 34.66 3.34
N GLU A 378 -25.54 35.20 2.29
CA GLU A 378 -26.75 34.61 1.70
C GLU A 378 -26.43 33.34 0.87
N ARG A 379 -25.23 33.30 0.26
CA ARG A 379 -24.72 32.16 -0.52
C ARG A 379 -24.52 30.91 0.35
N VAL A 380 -24.02 31.07 1.59
CA VAL A 380 -23.92 29.97 2.59
C VAL A 380 -25.27 29.26 2.80
N ALA A 381 -26.36 30.04 2.87
CA ALA A 381 -27.70 29.50 3.09
C ALA A 381 -28.32 28.87 1.83
N ALA A 382 -27.80 29.14 0.62
CA ALA A 382 -28.32 28.58 -0.63
C ALA A 382 -27.99 27.09 -0.74
N ALA A 383 -26.72 26.70 -0.56
CA ALA A 383 -26.27 25.31 -0.66
C ALA A 383 -27.07 24.34 0.24
N ILE A 384 -27.37 24.75 1.48
CA ILE A 384 -28.20 23.95 2.42
C ILE A 384 -29.63 23.77 1.90
N LYS A 385 -30.27 24.85 1.41
CA LYS A 385 -31.64 24.80 0.87
C LYS A 385 -31.71 23.91 -0.38
N GLU A 386 -30.70 23.97 -1.24
CA GLU A 386 -30.58 23.12 -2.42
C GLU A 386 -30.39 21.65 -2.08
N ALA A 387 -29.51 21.33 -1.13
CA ALA A 387 -29.28 19.95 -0.68
C ALA A 387 -30.54 19.32 -0.07
N LEU A 388 -31.25 20.08 0.78
CA LEU A 388 -32.54 19.68 1.36
C LEU A 388 -33.63 19.50 0.30
N LYS A 389 -33.75 20.44 -0.65
CA LYS A 389 -34.67 20.36 -1.79
C LYS A 389 -34.38 19.14 -2.69
N ALA A 390 -33.11 18.84 -2.94
CA ALA A 390 -32.68 17.69 -3.72
C ALA A 390 -32.96 16.36 -2.99
N ALA A 391 -32.83 16.34 -1.66
CA ALA A 391 -33.16 15.20 -0.80
C ALA A 391 -34.66 15.03 -0.54
N ASN A 392 -35.49 16.03 -0.86
CA ASN A 392 -36.90 16.15 -0.48
C ASN A 392 -37.11 16.00 1.05
N LEU A 393 -36.40 16.84 1.82
CA LEU A 393 -36.47 16.91 3.29
C LEU A 393 -36.50 18.38 3.75
N GLU A 394 -36.99 18.63 4.96
CA GLU A 394 -36.93 19.93 5.62
C GLU A 394 -35.81 19.99 6.68
N ILE A 395 -35.48 21.19 7.16
CA ILE A 395 -34.54 21.40 8.27
C ILE A 395 -35.01 20.62 9.52
N GLY A 396 -36.33 20.45 9.69
CA GLY A 396 -36.94 19.66 10.76
C GLY A 396 -36.46 18.20 10.81
N ASP A 397 -36.31 17.56 9.65
CA ASP A 397 -35.98 16.13 9.54
C ASP A 397 -34.52 15.79 9.89
N LEU A 398 -33.60 16.76 9.79
CA LEU A 398 -32.18 16.54 10.05
C LEU A 398 -31.91 16.15 11.52
N THR A 399 -31.26 15.02 11.73
CA THR A 399 -30.67 14.59 13.00
C THR A 399 -29.52 15.51 13.41
N SER A 400 -28.64 15.88 12.48
CA SER A 400 -27.62 16.91 12.70
C SER A 400 -27.00 17.49 11.43
N VAL A 401 -26.28 18.59 11.59
CA VAL A 401 -25.38 19.21 10.60
C VAL A 401 -23.94 19.03 11.08
N ILE A 402 -23.12 18.32 10.31
CA ILE A 402 -21.71 18.04 10.60
C ILE A 402 -20.86 19.06 9.82
N LEU A 403 -19.93 19.74 10.49
CA LEU A 403 -19.05 20.73 9.84
C LEU A 403 -17.77 20.08 9.30
N HIS A 404 -17.40 20.44 8.07
CA HIS A 404 -16.14 20.10 7.42
C HIS A 404 -15.53 21.34 6.73
N GLY A 405 -14.24 21.29 6.37
CA GLY A 405 -13.58 22.38 5.66
C GLY A 405 -13.15 23.55 6.53
N GLY A 406 -12.01 24.14 6.20
CA GLY A 406 -11.32 25.11 7.06
C GLY A 406 -12.04 26.44 7.26
N ALA A 407 -12.86 26.91 6.31
CA ALA A 407 -13.53 28.20 6.40
C ALA A 407 -14.82 28.17 7.24
N THR A 408 -15.35 26.99 7.61
CA THR A 408 -16.42 26.88 8.63
C THR A 408 -15.99 27.38 10.02
N ARG A 409 -14.69 27.55 10.24
CA ARG A 409 -14.10 28.16 11.45
C ARG A 409 -14.24 29.68 11.50
N THR A 410 -14.61 30.34 10.39
CA THR A 410 -14.76 31.79 10.31
C THR A 410 -16.08 32.22 10.99
N PRO A 411 -16.06 33.11 12.00
CA PRO A 411 -17.23 33.37 12.87
C PRO A 411 -18.52 33.80 12.15
N PHE A 412 -18.44 34.56 11.05
CA PHE A 412 -19.65 34.94 10.31
C PHE A 412 -20.31 33.75 9.61
N VAL A 413 -19.54 32.75 9.18
CA VAL A 413 -20.07 31.53 8.56
C VAL A 413 -20.88 30.75 9.58
N GLN A 414 -20.42 30.68 10.83
CA GLN A 414 -21.15 30.04 11.92
C GLN A 414 -22.47 30.77 12.22
N LYS A 415 -22.45 32.11 12.33
CA LYS A 415 -23.67 32.94 12.44
C LYS A 415 -24.63 32.72 11.25
N ALA A 416 -24.10 32.59 10.03
CA ALA A 416 -24.89 32.35 8.83
C ALA A 416 -25.54 30.97 8.84
N LEU A 417 -24.83 29.94 9.31
CA LEU A 417 -25.34 28.58 9.49
C LEU A 417 -26.43 28.51 10.56
N GLU A 418 -26.22 29.10 11.73
CA GLU A 418 -27.24 29.19 12.78
C GLU A 418 -28.51 29.90 12.29
N LYS A 419 -28.34 31.02 11.56
CA LYS A 419 -29.45 31.74 10.92
C LYS A 419 -30.16 30.92 9.84
N ALA A 420 -29.43 30.11 9.08
CA ALA A 420 -29.98 29.26 8.03
C ALA A 420 -30.73 28.03 8.59
N LEU A 421 -30.33 27.54 9.76
CA LEU A 421 -30.92 26.38 10.45
C LEU A 421 -31.99 26.75 11.48
N GLY A 422 -32.09 28.02 11.87
CA GLY A 422 -33.00 28.53 12.89
C GLY A 422 -32.47 28.41 14.32
N SER A 423 -31.58 27.47 14.61
CA SER A 423 -30.79 27.40 15.84
C SER A 423 -29.47 26.63 15.64
N GLY A 424 -28.56 26.76 16.60
CA GLY A 424 -27.32 25.99 16.65
C GLY A 424 -27.50 24.53 17.09
N ASP A 425 -28.67 24.13 17.58
CA ASP A 425 -28.88 22.85 18.30
C ASP A 425 -28.63 21.60 17.45
N LYS A 426 -28.61 21.74 16.11
CA LYS A 426 -28.31 20.67 15.15
C LYS A 426 -26.84 20.63 14.73
N ILE A 427 -26.04 21.67 14.97
CA ILE A 427 -24.63 21.76 14.53
C ILE A 427 -23.76 20.83 15.38
N ARG A 428 -22.82 20.10 14.75
CA ARG A 428 -21.91 19.15 15.39
C ARG A 428 -20.48 19.31 14.88
N SER A 429 -19.56 19.48 15.83
CA SER A 429 -18.10 19.46 15.65
C SER A 429 -17.47 18.15 16.15
N ASN A 430 -18.24 17.06 16.19
CA ASN A 430 -17.83 15.74 16.71
C ASN A 430 -17.07 14.87 15.68
N VAL A 431 -16.43 15.53 14.72
CA VAL A 431 -15.70 14.98 13.56
C VAL A 431 -14.52 15.91 13.29
N ASN A 432 -13.34 15.39 12.96
CA ASN A 432 -12.20 16.24 12.58
C ASN A 432 -12.49 16.90 11.22
N SER A 433 -12.68 18.23 11.23
CA SER A 433 -13.05 19.02 10.06
C SER A 433 -11.94 19.16 9.00
N ASP A 434 -10.71 18.71 9.27
CA ASP A 434 -9.64 18.62 8.28
C ASP A 434 -9.40 17.17 7.81
N GLU A 435 -9.53 16.16 8.67
CA GLU A 435 -9.08 14.78 8.38
C GLU A 435 -10.20 13.79 8.02
N ALA A 436 -11.48 14.13 8.23
CA ALA A 436 -12.55 13.15 8.06
C ALA A 436 -12.76 12.67 6.62
N ALA A 437 -12.56 13.53 5.62
CA ALA A 437 -12.68 13.16 4.21
C ALA A 437 -11.56 12.18 3.80
N VAL A 438 -10.31 12.40 4.24
CA VAL A 438 -9.19 11.51 3.88
C VAL A 438 -9.32 10.13 4.53
N PHE A 439 -9.75 10.04 5.79
CA PHE A 439 -10.03 8.74 6.42
C PHE A 439 -11.19 8.01 5.76
N GLY A 440 -12.22 8.72 5.30
CA GLY A 440 -13.30 8.14 4.50
C GLY A 440 -12.83 7.58 3.16
N ALA A 441 -12.02 8.36 2.43
CA ALA A 441 -11.41 7.93 1.17
C ALA A 441 -10.50 6.71 1.36
N ALA A 442 -9.71 6.67 2.45
CA ALA A 442 -8.82 5.55 2.73
C ALA A 442 -9.55 4.29 3.21
N PHE A 443 -10.64 4.45 3.97
CA PHE A 443 -11.55 3.34 4.30
C PHE A 443 -12.15 2.75 3.02
N ARG A 444 -12.59 3.59 2.07
CA ARG A 444 -13.09 3.15 0.76
C ARG A 444 -11.99 2.49 -0.08
N ALA A 445 -10.75 2.99 -0.03
CA ALA A 445 -9.61 2.37 -0.71
C ALA A 445 -9.32 0.96 -0.16
N ALA A 446 -9.42 0.77 1.15
CA ALA A 446 -9.29 -0.52 1.81
C ALA A 446 -10.46 -1.46 1.49
N GLU A 447 -11.70 -0.95 1.46
CA GLU A 447 -12.91 -1.71 1.08
C GLU A 447 -12.83 -2.27 -0.36
N LEU A 448 -12.27 -1.48 -1.28
CA LEU A 448 -12.12 -1.85 -2.70
C LEU A 448 -10.88 -2.73 -2.98
N SER A 449 -10.01 -2.93 -1.99
CA SER A 449 -8.77 -3.70 -2.14
C SER A 449 -8.94 -5.14 -1.61
N PRO A 450 -8.61 -6.18 -2.39
CA PRO A 450 -8.79 -7.57 -1.99
C PRO A 450 -7.88 -8.00 -0.82
N SER A 451 -6.91 -7.18 -0.44
CA SER A 451 -5.95 -7.47 0.64
C SER A 451 -6.42 -7.05 2.03
N PHE A 452 -7.55 -6.36 2.17
CA PHE A 452 -8.10 -5.96 3.47
C PHE A 452 -9.49 -6.55 3.72
N ARG A 453 -9.90 -6.53 4.99
CA ARG A 453 -11.27 -6.81 5.41
C ARG A 453 -11.70 -5.72 6.39
N VAL A 454 -12.60 -4.84 5.93
CA VAL A 454 -13.15 -3.73 6.72
C VAL A 454 -14.57 -4.05 7.19
N LYS A 455 -15.11 -3.21 8.08
CA LYS A 455 -16.53 -3.23 8.48
C LYS A 455 -17.42 -3.05 7.23
N GLU A 456 -18.43 -3.89 7.05
CA GLU A 456 -19.35 -3.75 5.91
C GLU A 456 -20.26 -2.52 6.10
N ILE A 457 -19.99 -1.48 5.32
CA ILE A 457 -20.77 -0.24 5.24
C ILE A 457 -21.18 -0.05 3.77
N ARG A 458 -22.46 -0.21 3.47
CA ARG A 458 -22.97 -0.12 2.09
C ARG A 458 -23.24 1.34 1.74
N ILE A 459 -22.38 1.91 0.91
CA ILE A 459 -22.56 3.28 0.41
C ILE A 459 -23.41 3.31 -0.88
N SER A 460 -24.17 4.39 -1.06
CA SER A 460 -24.91 4.69 -2.28
C SER A 460 -24.77 6.18 -2.60
N GLU A 461 -23.99 6.49 -3.62
CA GLU A 461 -23.78 7.85 -4.13
C GLU A 461 -24.70 8.14 -5.33
N GLY A 462 -25.15 9.39 -5.48
CA GLY A 462 -25.97 9.82 -6.60
C GLY A 462 -25.16 10.20 -7.84
N ALA A 463 -25.82 10.23 -9.00
CA ALA A 463 -25.27 10.76 -10.25
C ALA A 463 -24.89 12.26 -10.19
N MET A 464 -25.43 13.00 -9.21
CA MET A 464 -25.33 14.46 -8.97
C MET A 464 -25.94 15.35 -10.07
N TYR A 465 -25.86 14.92 -11.33
CA TYR A 465 -26.48 15.56 -12.47
C TYR A 465 -27.52 14.64 -13.13
N PRO A 466 -28.60 15.17 -13.71
CA PRO A 466 -29.43 14.40 -14.63
C PRO A 466 -28.61 13.95 -15.84
N ALA A 467 -28.87 12.76 -16.35
CA ALA A 467 -28.15 12.22 -17.51
C ALA A 467 -29.09 11.39 -18.40
N GLY A 468 -28.72 11.19 -19.66
CA GLY A 468 -29.57 10.52 -20.62
C GLY A 468 -28.90 10.18 -21.93
N ILE A 469 -29.73 9.87 -22.92
CA ILE A 469 -29.35 9.46 -24.27
C ILE A 469 -30.06 10.32 -25.32
N THR A 470 -29.36 10.61 -26.41
CA THR A 470 -29.89 11.19 -27.64
C THR A 470 -29.45 10.37 -28.83
N TRP A 471 -30.31 10.20 -29.83
CA TRP A 471 -29.97 9.53 -31.10
C TRP A 471 -30.88 10.04 -32.22
N LYS A 472 -30.52 9.76 -33.47
CA LYS A 472 -31.38 10.09 -34.63
C LYS A 472 -32.13 8.84 -35.05
N ALA A 473 -33.45 8.85 -34.94
CA ALA A 473 -34.27 7.71 -35.34
C ALA A 473 -34.39 7.58 -36.86
N ALA A 474 -34.78 6.39 -37.34
CA ALA A 474 -34.95 6.09 -38.77
C ALA A 474 -35.91 7.05 -39.50
N ASN A 475 -36.88 7.64 -38.80
CA ASN A 475 -37.77 8.69 -39.32
C ASN A 475 -37.13 10.10 -39.42
N GLY A 476 -35.81 10.20 -39.21
CA GLY A 476 -35.02 11.42 -39.26
C GLY A 476 -35.07 12.30 -38.00
N LYS A 477 -35.98 12.04 -37.05
CA LYS A 477 -36.15 12.88 -35.84
C LYS A 477 -35.14 12.51 -34.77
N VAL A 478 -34.53 13.52 -34.15
CA VAL A 478 -33.72 13.36 -32.94
C VAL A 478 -34.61 12.97 -31.78
N GLN A 479 -34.31 11.84 -31.14
CA GLN A 479 -34.90 11.40 -29.88
C GLN A 479 -34.04 11.87 -28.72
N ARG A 480 -34.68 12.14 -27.57
CA ARG A 480 -34.02 12.49 -26.31
C ARG A 480 -34.74 11.81 -25.16
N GLN A 481 -34.04 10.96 -24.42
CA GLN A 481 -34.57 10.29 -23.24
C GLN A 481 -33.67 10.59 -22.04
N ARG A 482 -34.24 11.13 -20.96
CA ARG A 482 -33.53 11.21 -19.68
C ARG A 482 -33.59 9.83 -19.02
N LEU A 483 -32.42 9.31 -18.65
CA LEU A 483 -32.27 7.98 -18.06
C LEU A 483 -32.02 8.06 -16.54
N TRP A 484 -31.29 9.08 -16.09
CA TRP A 484 -30.92 9.29 -14.70
C TRP A 484 -31.22 10.72 -14.23
N THR A 485 -31.38 10.84 -12.91
CA THR A 485 -31.58 12.08 -12.14
C THR A 485 -30.47 12.19 -11.10
N ALA A 486 -30.25 13.37 -10.50
CA ALA A 486 -29.19 13.57 -9.51
C ALA A 486 -29.16 12.51 -8.37
N PRO A 487 -30.30 12.06 -7.78
CA PRO A 487 -30.31 11.01 -6.76
C PRO A 487 -30.26 9.56 -7.31
N SER A 488 -30.14 9.36 -8.63
CA SER A 488 -30.03 8.02 -9.21
C SER A 488 -28.69 7.38 -8.83
N PRO A 489 -28.65 6.15 -8.28
CA PRO A 489 -27.45 5.59 -7.69
C PRO A 489 -26.38 5.20 -8.73
N LEU A 490 -25.13 5.56 -8.46
CA LEU A 490 -23.96 5.00 -9.12
C LEU A 490 -23.86 3.50 -8.83
N GLY A 491 -23.44 2.70 -9.83
CA GLY A 491 -23.45 1.24 -9.74
C GLY A 491 -24.85 0.60 -9.71
N GLY A 492 -25.92 1.40 -9.85
CA GLY A 492 -27.31 0.94 -9.79
C GLY A 492 -27.73 -0.04 -10.89
N PRO A 493 -28.96 -0.60 -10.81
CA PRO A 493 -29.48 -1.54 -11.79
C PRO A 493 -29.49 -0.93 -13.20
N ALA A 494 -29.15 -1.74 -14.20
CA ALA A 494 -29.12 -1.31 -15.58
C ALA A 494 -30.53 -0.97 -16.09
N LYS A 495 -30.63 0.10 -16.86
CA LYS A 495 -31.85 0.55 -17.52
C LYS A 495 -31.85 0.06 -18.95
N GLU A 496 -32.88 -0.68 -19.33
CA GLU A 496 -33.06 -1.14 -20.70
C GLU A 496 -33.62 -0.01 -21.56
N ILE A 497 -33.00 0.20 -22.71
CA ILE A 497 -33.43 1.13 -23.76
C ILE A 497 -33.80 0.28 -24.97
N THR A 498 -35.01 0.46 -25.48
CA THR A 498 -35.51 -0.22 -26.67
C THR A 498 -35.45 0.72 -27.87
N PHE A 499 -34.95 0.20 -28.98
CA PHE A 499 -34.76 0.88 -30.25
C PHE A 499 -35.58 0.19 -31.34
N THR A 500 -36.11 0.99 -32.26
CA THR A 500 -36.84 0.58 -33.47
C THR A 500 -35.92 0.39 -34.68
N GLU A 501 -34.68 0.81 -34.53
CA GLU A 501 -33.61 0.84 -35.52
C GLU A 501 -33.16 -0.60 -35.84
N GLN A 502 -33.23 -0.98 -37.12
CA GLN A 502 -32.78 -2.29 -37.64
C GLN A 502 -31.53 -2.19 -38.53
N GLU A 503 -31.03 -0.97 -38.76
CA GLU A 503 -29.78 -0.66 -39.46
C GLU A 503 -28.78 -0.05 -38.47
N ASP A 504 -27.49 -0.12 -38.80
CA ASP A 504 -26.44 0.40 -37.93
C ASP A 504 -26.49 1.93 -37.78
N PHE A 505 -26.50 2.40 -36.53
CA PHE A 505 -26.76 3.80 -36.19
C PHE A 505 -25.83 4.32 -35.08
N THR A 506 -25.89 5.63 -34.85
CA THR A 506 -25.12 6.31 -33.81
C THR A 506 -26.01 7.13 -32.89
N GLY A 507 -25.52 7.33 -31.67
CA GLY A 507 -26.13 8.21 -30.68
C GLY A 507 -25.11 8.70 -29.67
N SER A 508 -25.60 9.35 -28.62
CA SER A 508 -24.78 10.04 -27.62
C SER A 508 -25.41 9.95 -26.25
N PHE A 509 -24.57 9.88 -25.22
CA PHE A 509 -24.97 10.05 -23.83
C PHE A 509 -24.61 11.47 -23.38
N TYR A 510 -25.53 12.11 -22.67
CA TYR A 510 -25.36 13.48 -22.15
C TYR A 510 -25.47 13.53 -20.64
N GLN A 511 -24.75 14.49 -20.04
CA GLN A 511 -24.92 14.97 -18.68
C GLN A 511 -25.55 16.36 -18.78
N GLN A 512 -26.70 16.59 -18.12
CA GLN A 512 -27.32 17.90 -18.09
C GLN A 512 -26.66 18.73 -16.99
N VAL A 513 -25.90 19.74 -17.38
CA VAL A 513 -25.18 20.67 -16.48
C VAL A 513 -25.89 22.00 -16.57
N ASP A 514 -26.36 22.51 -15.44
CA ASP A 514 -27.26 23.66 -15.35
C ASP A 514 -28.51 23.46 -16.23
N THR A 515 -28.63 24.19 -17.35
CA THR A 515 -29.70 24.00 -18.35
C THR A 515 -29.25 23.20 -19.58
N GLU A 516 -27.95 22.99 -19.80
CA GLU A 516 -27.36 22.47 -21.04
C GLU A 516 -27.11 20.96 -21.01
N ASP A 517 -27.41 20.26 -22.10
CA ASP A 517 -27.02 18.85 -22.28
C ASP A 517 -25.60 18.73 -22.85
N LYS A 518 -24.61 18.55 -21.98
CA LYS A 518 -23.21 18.35 -22.38
C LYS A 518 -22.98 16.88 -22.74
N VAL A 519 -22.56 16.62 -23.98
CA VAL A 519 -22.32 15.25 -24.48
C VAL A 519 -21.04 14.69 -23.86
N VAL A 520 -21.13 13.51 -23.24
CA VAL A 520 -20.03 12.86 -22.51
C VAL A 520 -19.52 11.58 -23.18
N LYS A 521 -20.35 10.90 -23.97
CA LYS A 521 -19.97 9.71 -24.76
C LYS A 521 -20.75 9.63 -26.05
N THR A 522 -20.16 9.06 -27.08
CA THR A 522 -20.83 8.63 -28.32
C THR A 522 -20.90 7.11 -28.37
N PHE A 523 -21.93 6.55 -29.02
CA PHE A 523 -21.99 5.12 -29.33
C PHE A 523 -22.30 4.88 -30.80
N SER A 524 -21.83 3.73 -31.29
CA SER A 524 -22.06 3.23 -32.65
C SER A 524 -22.20 1.71 -32.59
N THR A 525 -23.30 1.20 -33.13
CA THR A 525 -23.42 -0.23 -33.45
C THR A 525 -22.49 -0.56 -34.63
N LYS A 526 -22.04 -1.82 -34.75
CA LYS A 526 -21.11 -2.26 -35.81
C LYS A 526 -21.64 -3.36 -36.72
N ASN A 527 -22.64 -4.12 -36.29
CA ASN A 527 -23.19 -5.25 -37.03
C ASN A 527 -24.71 -5.41 -36.87
N LEU A 528 -25.43 -4.42 -36.33
CA LEU A 528 -26.86 -4.51 -36.05
C LEU A 528 -27.66 -4.97 -37.28
N THR A 529 -27.33 -4.44 -38.46
CA THR A 529 -27.96 -4.81 -39.74
C THR A 529 -27.79 -6.30 -40.06
N ALA A 530 -26.59 -6.85 -39.83
CA ALA A 530 -26.27 -8.25 -40.05
C ALA A 530 -26.88 -9.15 -38.97
N THR A 531 -26.89 -8.71 -37.72
CA THR A 531 -27.49 -9.45 -36.59
C THR A 531 -29.02 -9.52 -36.72
N VAL A 532 -29.67 -8.47 -37.21
CA VAL A 532 -31.10 -8.48 -37.58
C VAL A 532 -31.39 -9.51 -38.68
N ALA A 533 -30.55 -9.57 -39.73
CA ALA A 533 -30.70 -10.55 -40.80
C ALA A 533 -30.52 -11.99 -40.26
N ALA A 534 -29.47 -12.25 -39.49
CA ALA A 534 -29.21 -13.54 -38.86
C ALA A 534 -30.32 -13.95 -37.87
N LEU A 535 -30.95 -13.01 -37.16
CA LEU A 535 -32.08 -13.29 -36.28
C LEU A 535 -33.30 -13.80 -37.08
N LYS A 536 -33.61 -13.15 -38.21
CA LYS A 536 -34.72 -13.53 -39.10
C LYS A 536 -34.43 -14.84 -39.85
N GLU A 537 -33.18 -15.11 -40.20
CA GLU A 537 -32.75 -16.38 -40.82
C GLU A 537 -32.85 -17.56 -39.84
N ASN A 538 -32.34 -17.42 -38.62
CA ASN A 538 -32.42 -18.45 -37.58
C ASN A 538 -33.85 -18.66 -37.05
N TYR A 539 -34.68 -17.62 -37.07
CA TYR A 539 -36.05 -17.66 -36.55
C TYR A 539 -37.06 -17.01 -37.53
N PRO A 540 -37.44 -17.69 -38.63
CA PRO A 540 -38.34 -17.14 -39.65
C PRO A 540 -39.78 -16.82 -39.19
N THR A 541 -40.12 -17.16 -37.94
CA THR A 541 -41.40 -16.82 -37.31
C THR A 541 -41.40 -15.46 -36.60
N CYS A 542 -40.25 -14.78 -36.50
CA CYS A 542 -40.17 -13.41 -36.01
C CYS A 542 -40.68 -12.41 -37.05
N ALA A 543 -41.81 -11.77 -36.75
CA ALA A 543 -42.36 -10.68 -37.57
C ALA A 543 -41.43 -9.46 -37.58
N ASP A 544 -41.31 -8.77 -38.73
CA ASP A 544 -40.47 -7.57 -38.88
C ASP A 544 -40.77 -6.45 -37.87
N THR A 545 -42.03 -6.32 -37.45
CA THR A 545 -42.52 -5.37 -36.45
C THR A 545 -42.24 -5.80 -35.00
N GLY A 546 -41.86 -7.06 -34.78
CA GLY A 546 -41.50 -7.62 -33.47
C GLY A 546 -39.99 -7.66 -33.20
N VAL A 547 -39.16 -7.33 -34.18
CA VAL A 547 -37.69 -7.25 -34.01
C VAL A 547 -37.31 -5.92 -33.37
N GLN A 548 -36.68 -5.99 -32.20
CA GLN A 548 -36.26 -4.83 -31.40
C GLN A 548 -34.78 -4.90 -31.04
N PHE A 549 -34.04 -3.82 -31.26
CA PHE A 549 -32.71 -3.67 -30.68
C PHE A 549 -32.83 -3.13 -29.25
N LYS A 550 -32.06 -3.68 -28.31
CA LYS A 550 -32.08 -3.31 -26.90
C LYS A 550 -30.68 -3.18 -26.33
N ALA A 551 -30.44 -2.07 -25.62
CA ALA A 551 -29.23 -1.84 -24.85
C ALA A 551 -29.56 -1.64 -23.37
N ALA A 552 -28.97 -2.45 -22.49
CA ALA A 552 -29.01 -2.24 -21.05
C ALA A 552 -27.81 -1.38 -20.64
N VAL A 553 -28.05 -0.26 -19.97
CA VAL A 553 -27.01 0.73 -19.61
C VAL A 553 -27.05 1.09 -18.12
N LYS A 554 -25.89 1.39 -17.53
CA LYS A 554 -25.80 1.88 -16.14
C LYS A 554 -24.71 2.94 -15.97
N LEU A 555 -24.69 3.58 -14.81
CA LEU A 555 -23.59 4.45 -14.38
C LEU A 555 -22.57 3.63 -13.58
N ARG A 556 -21.29 3.83 -13.88
CA ARG A 556 -20.16 3.20 -13.18
C ARG A 556 -20.06 3.65 -11.73
N THR A 557 -19.65 2.74 -10.85
CA THR A 557 -19.48 3.02 -9.41
C THR A 557 -18.26 3.90 -9.17
N GLU A 558 -17.25 3.80 -10.04
CA GLU A 558 -15.90 4.31 -9.80
C GLU A 558 -15.74 5.79 -10.20
N ASN A 559 -16.54 6.27 -11.16
CA ASN A 559 -16.52 7.66 -11.63
C ASN A 559 -17.85 8.22 -12.14
N GLY A 560 -18.92 7.40 -12.19
CA GLY A 560 -20.24 7.81 -12.70
C GLY A 560 -20.38 7.86 -14.23
N GLU A 561 -19.39 7.42 -15.01
CA GLU A 561 -19.56 7.32 -16.47
C GLU A 561 -20.63 6.29 -16.87
N VAL A 562 -21.34 6.56 -17.98
CA VAL A 562 -22.21 5.57 -18.61
C VAL A 562 -21.41 4.39 -19.18
N GLU A 563 -21.92 3.18 -19.00
CA GLU A 563 -21.51 1.97 -19.73
C GLU A 563 -22.72 1.17 -20.25
N ILE A 564 -22.48 0.39 -21.31
CA ILE A 564 -23.43 -0.56 -21.89
C ILE A 564 -23.05 -1.95 -21.36
N VAL A 565 -23.96 -2.62 -20.65
CA VAL A 565 -23.71 -3.94 -20.02
C VAL A 565 -24.25 -5.13 -20.81
N LYS A 566 -25.22 -4.89 -21.69
CA LYS A 566 -25.78 -5.85 -22.65
C LYS A 566 -26.29 -5.08 -23.86
N ALA A 567 -26.01 -5.59 -25.06
CA ALA A 567 -26.62 -5.12 -26.30
C ALA A 567 -27.07 -6.36 -27.09
N VAL A 568 -28.36 -6.44 -27.44
CA VAL A 568 -28.95 -7.55 -28.19
C VAL A 568 -30.00 -7.03 -29.15
N VAL A 569 -30.25 -7.78 -30.21
CA VAL A 569 -31.51 -7.72 -30.95
C VAL A 569 -32.35 -8.94 -30.57
N GLU A 570 -33.64 -8.75 -30.29
CA GLU A 570 -34.55 -9.81 -29.87
C GLU A 570 -35.93 -9.73 -30.55
N CYS A 571 -36.63 -10.86 -30.60
CA CYS A 571 -37.99 -11.00 -31.12
C CYS A 571 -38.70 -12.22 -30.50
N GLU A 572 -40.03 -12.28 -30.61
CA GLU A 572 -40.82 -13.46 -30.24
C GLU A 572 -40.87 -14.44 -31.41
N ALA A 573 -40.40 -15.67 -31.20
CA ALA A 573 -40.38 -16.75 -32.18
C ALA A 573 -41.11 -17.99 -31.69
N GLU A 574 -41.74 -18.73 -32.61
CA GLU A 574 -42.11 -20.13 -32.38
C GLU A 574 -40.91 -21.03 -32.58
N VAL A 575 -40.59 -21.86 -31.57
CA VAL A 575 -39.51 -22.84 -31.61
C VAL A 575 -40.05 -24.22 -31.21
N THR A 576 -39.61 -25.28 -31.88
CA THR A 576 -39.93 -26.68 -31.56
C THR A 576 -38.95 -27.24 -30.52
N GLU A 577 -39.43 -28.11 -29.63
CA GLU A 577 -38.58 -28.74 -28.61
C GLU A 577 -37.72 -29.88 -29.19
N LYS A 578 -36.62 -29.52 -29.85
CA LYS A 578 -35.48 -30.42 -30.15
C LYS A 578 -34.16 -29.77 -29.73
N GLU A 579 -33.61 -30.32 -28.66
CA GLU A 579 -32.33 -30.01 -28.00
C GLU A 579 -32.10 -28.54 -27.58
N GLY A 580 -31.87 -28.34 -26.28
CA GLY A 580 -31.85 -27.01 -25.68
C GLY A 580 -30.64 -26.15 -26.07
N PHE A 581 -30.88 -25.08 -26.85
CA PHE A 581 -29.90 -24.08 -27.29
C PHE A 581 -29.10 -23.38 -26.14
N VAL A 582 -29.48 -23.60 -24.88
CA VAL A 582 -28.88 -23.02 -23.67
C VAL A 582 -27.44 -23.51 -23.40
N ASP A 583 -27.02 -24.64 -24.00
CA ASP A 583 -25.66 -25.19 -23.79
C ASP A 583 -24.64 -24.78 -24.87
N GLY A 584 -25.09 -24.30 -26.03
CA GLY A 584 -24.20 -23.84 -27.12
C GLY A 584 -23.38 -22.60 -26.71
N VAL A 585 -24.04 -21.61 -26.11
CA VAL A 585 -23.39 -20.36 -25.67
C VAL A 585 -22.40 -20.60 -24.52
N LYS A 586 -22.60 -21.64 -23.71
CA LYS A 586 -21.70 -22.01 -22.59
C LYS A 586 -20.38 -22.63 -23.03
N ASN A 587 -20.33 -23.25 -24.21
CA ASN A 587 -19.14 -23.95 -24.70
C ASN A 587 -18.26 -23.08 -25.63
N LEU A 588 -18.72 -21.90 -26.04
CA LEU A 588 -17.91 -20.95 -26.83
C LEU A 588 -17.03 -20.03 -25.96
N PHE A 589 -17.43 -19.77 -24.71
CA PHE A 589 -16.60 -19.06 -23.72
C PHE A 589 -15.98 -20.07 -22.74
N GLY A 590 -14.70 -20.40 -22.96
CA GLY A 590 -14.01 -21.51 -22.31
C GLY A 590 -13.80 -21.39 -20.79
N PHE A 591 -14.82 -21.69 -20.00
CA PHE A 591 -14.71 -21.94 -18.56
C PHE A 591 -14.53 -23.44 -18.28
N GLY A 592 -13.38 -23.81 -17.71
CA GLY A 592 -13.06 -25.21 -17.40
C GLY A 592 -13.94 -25.80 -16.30
N LYS A 593 -14.32 -27.08 -16.44
CA LYS A 593 -15.05 -27.83 -15.41
C LYS A 593 -14.15 -28.13 -14.21
N LYS A 594 -14.59 -27.75 -13.00
CA LYS A 594 -14.49 -28.44 -11.69
C LYS A 594 -15.11 -27.54 -10.61
N ASP A 595 -15.71 -28.03 -9.52
CA ASP A 595 -16.36 -29.31 -9.25
C ASP A 595 -17.19 -29.16 -7.96
N GLN A 596 -18.52 -29.14 -8.01
CA GLN A 596 -19.36 -29.51 -6.85
C GLN A 596 -20.81 -29.82 -7.26
N LYS A 597 -21.36 -30.90 -6.71
CA LYS A 597 -22.73 -31.37 -6.96
C LYS A 597 -23.70 -30.72 -5.96
N PRO A 598 -24.92 -30.36 -6.38
CA PRO A 598 -26.07 -30.40 -5.49
C PRO A 598 -26.28 -31.85 -5.03
N LEU A 599 -26.36 -32.10 -3.72
CA LEU A 599 -26.91 -33.34 -3.18
C LEU A 599 -28.40 -33.12 -2.89
N GLY A 600 -29.21 -34.12 -3.23
CA GLY A 600 -30.66 -33.96 -3.35
C GLY A 600 -31.39 -33.72 -2.04
N GLU A 601 -32.57 -33.12 -2.15
CA GLU A 601 -33.60 -33.24 -1.14
C GLU A 601 -34.14 -34.69 -1.14
N GLY A 602 -34.42 -35.20 0.06
CA GLY A 602 -34.86 -36.57 0.29
C GLY A 602 -35.85 -36.63 1.44
N ASP A 603 -37.12 -36.36 1.10
CA ASP A 603 -38.29 -37.15 1.48
C ASP A 603 -38.40 -37.64 2.94
N LYS A 604 -39.47 -37.24 3.67
CA LYS A 604 -40.61 -38.16 3.91
C LYS A 604 -41.81 -37.64 4.70
N ASP A 605 -42.97 -38.09 4.22
CA ASP A 605 -44.19 -38.54 4.92
C ASP A 605 -44.79 -37.70 6.07
N ASN A 606 -46.00 -37.15 5.85
CA ASN A 606 -47.22 -37.86 6.27
C ASN A 606 -48.43 -37.50 5.37
N ALA A 607 -49.55 -38.24 5.50
CA ALA A 607 -50.58 -38.38 4.45
C ALA A 607 -51.99 -37.82 4.78
N GLU A 608 -52.98 -38.21 3.95
CA GLU A 608 -54.45 -38.00 4.04
C GLU A 608 -54.99 -36.60 3.65
N ALA A 609 -56.18 -36.44 3.05
CA ALA A 609 -57.05 -37.34 2.26
C ALA A 609 -58.18 -36.54 1.52
N SER A 610 -58.87 -37.20 0.58
CA SER A 610 -60.28 -36.99 0.15
C SER A 610 -60.82 -35.61 -0.31
N ASP A 611 -61.21 -35.60 -1.60
CA ASP A 611 -62.55 -35.24 -2.14
C ASP A 611 -63.05 -33.79 -2.31
N ASP A 612 -63.89 -33.68 -3.36
CA ASP A 612 -64.92 -32.68 -3.70
C ASP A 612 -64.55 -31.20 -3.97
N ALA A 613 -65.29 -30.45 -4.79
CA ALA A 613 -66.18 -30.77 -5.93
C ALA A 613 -66.51 -29.47 -6.71
N GLU A 614 -67.32 -29.58 -7.78
CA GLU A 614 -68.06 -28.51 -8.49
C GLU A 614 -67.24 -27.28 -8.99
N ALA A 615 -66.96 -27.11 -10.28
CA ALA A 615 -67.89 -26.98 -11.42
C ALA A 615 -68.84 -25.77 -11.35
N LYS A 616 -68.64 -24.81 -12.27
CA LYS A 616 -69.72 -24.45 -13.19
C LYS A 616 -69.20 -23.87 -14.50
N ALA A 617 -69.89 -24.20 -15.59
CA ALA A 617 -69.80 -23.56 -16.89
C ALA A 617 -71.21 -23.11 -17.29
N GLU A 618 -71.27 -22.07 -18.12
CA GLU A 618 -72.39 -21.67 -19.00
C GLU A 618 -71.68 -20.87 -20.13
N GLU A 619 -71.79 -21.19 -21.43
CA GLU A 619 -72.97 -21.22 -22.31
C GLU A 619 -73.51 -19.81 -22.65
N ALA A 620 -73.96 -19.48 -23.87
CA ALA A 620 -74.23 -20.30 -25.06
C ALA A 620 -74.08 -19.55 -26.43
N SER A 621 -74.01 -20.34 -27.51
CA SER A 621 -74.68 -20.18 -28.84
C SER A 621 -74.59 -18.86 -29.64
N SER A 622 -74.06 -18.83 -30.87
CA SER A 622 -74.70 -19.17 -32.19
C SER A 622 -75.52 -18.00 -32.80
N ASP A 623 -75.93 -17.91 -34.08
CA ASP A 623 -75.98 -18.80 -35.27
C ASP A 623 -76.04 -17.88 -36.54
N ALA A 624 -75.87 -18.25 -37.82
CA ALA A 624 -75.59 -19.50 -38.57
C ALA A 624 -74.80 -19.09 -39.88
N LYS A 625 -75.01 -19.49 -41.16
CA LYS A 625 -75.93 -20.40 -41.87
C LYS A 625 -75.48 -20.72 -43.31
N SER A 626 -75.82 -21.92 -43.81
CA SER A 626 -75.88 -22.34 -45.24
C SER A 626 -74.56 -22.44 -46.05
N SER A 627 -74.42 -23.35 -47.04
CA SER A 627 -75.39 -24.32 -47.61
C SER A 627 -74.73 -25.58 -48.22
N SER A 628 -75.37 -26.74 -48.05
CA SER A 628 -75.48 -27.93 -48.96
C SER A 628 -74.34 -28.26 -49.94
N THR A 629 -73.81 -29.49 -50.10
CA THR A 629 -74.38 -30.87 -49.92
C THR A 629 -73.20 -31.90 -49.85
N SER A 630 -73.24 -33.25 -49.89
CA SER A 630 -74.23 -34.33 -50.15
C SER A 630 -73.81 -35.69 -49.51
N SER A 631 -74.53 -36.77 -49.83
CA SER A 631 -74.28 -38.19 -49.48
C SER A 631 -73.13 -38.85 -50.29
N THR A 632 -72.61 -40.06 -50.01
CA THR A 632 -73.16 -41.26 -49.33
C THR A 632 -72.07 -42.13 -48.66
N LYS A 633 -72.46 -43.12 -47.82
CA LYS A 633 -71.61 -44.21 -47.23
C LYS A 633 -71.03 -45.15 -48.34
N SER A 634 -70.14 -46.14 -48.12
CA SER A 634 -69.80 -46.99 -46.94
C SER A 634 -68.50 -47.81 -47.15
N GLY A 635 -67.86 -48.30 -46.08
CA GLY A 635 -66.79 -49.32 -46.14
C GLY A 635 -66.20 -49.66 -44.76
N GLU A 636 -65.72 -50.90 -44.55
CA GLU A 636 -65.26 -51.43 -43.24
C GLU A 636 -63.72 -51.64 -43.14
N ALA A 637 -63.29 -51.88 -41.89
CA ALA A 637 -61.93 -51.97 -41.37
C ALA A 637 -60.88 -52.84 -42.11
N ALA A 638 -59.61 -52.40 -42.08
CA ALA A 638 -58.51 -53.17 -41.47
C ALA A 638 -57.20 -52.36 -41.27
N GLN A 639 -56.58 -52.56 -40.09
CA GLN A 639 -55.16 -52.48 -39.71
C GLN A 639 -54.11 -51.67 -40.50
N SER A 640 -53.34 -50.87 -39.74
CA SER A 640 -51.89 -50.56 -39.91
C SER A 640 -51.49 -49.62 -41.06
N THR A 641 -50.56 -48.66 -40.93
CA THR A 641 -49.78 -48.13 -39.78
C THR A 641 -49.63 -46.61 -39.91
N ASP A 642 -49.85 -45.84 -38.84
CA ASP A 642 -49.26 -44.51 -38.68
C ASP A 642 -49.13 -44.12 -37.20
N ALA A 643 -48.10 -43.33 -36.86
CA ALA A 643 -47.81 -42.81 -35.52
C ALA A 643 -46.80 -41.64 -35.55
N ALA A 644 -46.85 -40.76 -36.56
CA ALA A 644 -46.09 -39.51 -36.54
C ALA A 644 -46.55 -38.61 -35.36
N LYS A 645 -45.63 -38.29 -34.43
CA LYS A 645 -45.90 -37.33 -33.34
C LYS A 645 -45.94 -35.90 -33.89
N GLU A 646 -46.96 -35.14 -33.54
CA GLU A 646 -46.93 -33.69 -33.69
C GLU A 646 -45.91 -33.06 -32.72
N GLU A 647 -45.12 -32.10 -33.21
CA GLU A 647 -44.16 -31.36 -32.39
C GLU A 647 -44.82 -30.11 -31.80
N ILE A 648 -44.86 -30.03 -30.47
CA ILE A 648 -45.40 -28.86 -29.78
C ILE A 648 -44.46 -27.67 -30.00
N LYS A 649 -44.95 -26.65 -30.70
CA LYS A 649 -44.28 -25.35 -30.85
C LYS A 649 -44.60 -24.48 -29.66
N LYS A 650 -43.57 -23.86 -29.07
CA LYS A 650 -43.72 -22.89 -27.99
C LYS A 650 -43.19 -21.53 -28.45
N LYS A 651 -43.91 -20.46 -28.09
CA LYS A 651 -43.43 -19.10 -28.28
C LYS A 651 -42.43 -18.72 -27.20
N GLN A 652 -41.30 -18.17 -27.59
CA GLN A 652 -40.27 -17.66 -26.68
C GLN A 652 -39.53 -16.47 -27.29
N ILE A 653 -38.95 -15.62 -26.43
CA ILE A 653 -38.07 -14.54 -26.86
C ILE A 653 -36.72 -15.15 -27.25
N VAL A 654 -36.30 -14.90 -28.48
CA VAL A 654 -34.98 -15.28 -29.02
C VAL A 654 -34.16 -14.01 -29.20
N SER A 655 -32.86 -14.06 -28.88
CA SER A 655 -31.99 -12.88 -28.88
C SER A 655 -30.57 -13.19 -29.35
N ILE A 656 -29.98 -12.32 -30.17
CA ILE A 656 -28.58 -12.41 -30.60
C ILE A 656 -27.83 -11.14 -30.15
N PRO A 657 -26.60 -11.25 -29.61
CA PRO A 657 -25.76 -10.08 -29.26
C PRO A 657 -25.47 -9.16 -30.44
N VAL A 658 -25.35 -7.86 -30.15
CA VAL A 658 -24.97 -6.81 -31.11
C VAL A 658 -23.72 -6.11 -30.61
N ASP A 659 -22.72 -5.93 -31.47
CA ASP A 659 -21.48 -5.24 -31.12
C ASP A 659 -21.68 -3.73 -31.14
N VAL A 660 -21.41 -3.09 -29.99
CA VAL A 660 -21.56 -1.65 -29.80
C VAL A 660 -20.26 -1.06 -29.29
N THR A 661 -19.67 -0.16 -30.10
CA THR A 661 -18.56 0.70 -29.68
C THR A 661 -19.07 1.90 -28.89
N LEU A 662 -18.33 2.28 -27.85
CA LEU A 662 -18.63 3.38 -26.94
C LEU A 662 -17.37 4.23 -26.75
N GLU A 663 -17.41 5.48 -27.20
CA GLU A 663 -16.26 6.39 -27.26
C GLU A 663 -16.45 7.57 -26.31
N LYS A 664 -15.35 8.18 -25.85
CA LYS A 664 -15.40 9.41 -25.05
C LYS A 664 -15.67 10.60 -25.96
N ALA A 665 -16.65 11.42 -25.58
CA ALA A 665 -16.97 12.70 -26.21
C ALA A 665 -17.05 13.80 -25.13
N GLY A 666 -17.09 15.07 -25.53
CA GLY A 666 -16.88 16.20 -24.63
C GLY A 666 -15.57 16.88 -24.98
N ILE A 667 -14.66 17.02 -24.01
CA ILE A 667 -13.33 17.59 -24.26
C ILE A 667 -12.51 16.61 -25.13
N PRO A 668 -11.77 17.09 -26.15
CA PRO A 668 -10.88 16.25 -26.92
C PRO A 668 -9.92 15.46 -26.01
N GLN A 669 -9.79 14.17 -26.28
CA GLN A 669 -8.87 13.31 -25.54
C GLN A 669 -7.47 13.42 -26.15
N LEU A 670 -6.42 13.32 -25.33
CA LEU A 670 -5.04 13.30 -25.81
C LEU A 670 -4.82 12.14 -26.78
N THR A 671 -4.12 12.42 -27.88
CA THR A 671 -3.61 11.38 -28.77
C THR A 671 -2.58 10.52 -28.04
N LYS A 672 -2.29 9.33 -28.59
CA LYS A 672 -1.25 8.45 -28.04
C LYS A 672 0.14 9.13 -28.01
N ALA A 673 0.41 10.06 -28.93
CA ALA A 673 1.65 10.81 -29.00
C ALA A 673 1.77 11.82 -27.85
N GLU A 674 0.75 12.66 -27.63
CA GLU A 674 0.73 13.63 -26.52
C GLU A 674 0.77 12.93 -25.14
N TRP A 675 0.04 11.82 -25.00
CA TRP A 675 0.04 11.03 -23.76
C TRP A 675 1.41 10.37 -23.52
N THR A 676 2.12 9.94 -24.56
CA THR A 676 3.52 9.48 -24.43
C THR A 676 4.43 10.65 -24.04
N LYS A 677 4.31 11.79 -24.72
CA LYS A 677 5.09 13.01 -24.45
C LYS A 677 4.94 13.50 -23.01
N ALA A 678 3.71 13.58 -22.48
CA ALA A 678 3.46 13.99 -21.09
C ALA A 678 4.08 13.02 -20.07
N LYS A 679 4.06 11.70 -20.33
CA LYS A 679 4.77 10.71 -19.49
C LYS A 679 6.27 10.88 -19.54
N ASP A 680 6.84 11.08 -20.73
CA ASP A 680 8.29 11.22 -20.90
C ASP A 680 8.81 12.55 -20.34
N ARG A 681 8.05 13.65 -20.43
CA ARG A 681 8.33 14.92 -19.72
C ARG A 681 8.37 14.70 -18.21
N LEU A 682 7.31 14.15 -17.61
CA LEU A 682 7.25 13.87 -16.16
C LEU A 682 8.38 12.93 -15.69
N LYS A 683 8.73 11.93 -16.50
CA LYS A 683 9.80 10.97 -16.23
C LYS A 683 11.19 11.61 -16.33
N ALA A 684 11.43 12.46 -17.32
CA ALA A 684 12.68 13.20 -17.45
C ALA A 684 12.85 14.20 -16.30
N PHE A 685 11.77 14.88 -15.91
CA PHE A 685 11.73 15.74 -14.73
C PHE A 685 12.09 14.97 -13.45
N ALA A 686 11.44 13.81 -13.20
CA ALA A 686 11.75 12.96 -12.06
C ALA A 686 13.18 12.39 -12.07
N ALA A 687 13.78 12.18 -13.26
CA ALA A 687 15.18 11.83 -13.39
C ALA A 687 16.12 13.01 -13.05
N SER A 688 15.76 14.23 -13.45
CA SER A 688 16.48 15.47 -13.09
C SER A 688 16.50 15.69 -11.57
N ASP A 689 15.33 15.64 -10.92
CA ASP A 689 15.22 15.74 -9.45
C ASP A 689 16.03 14.64 -8.75
N LYS A 690 15.96 13.38 -9.21
CA LYS A 690 16.74 12.29 -8.61
C LYS A 690 18.25 12.50 -8.77
N ALA A 691 18.71 12.95 -9.94
CA ALA A 691 20.13 13.22 -10.19
C ALA A 691 20.66 14.36 -9.32
N ARG A 692 19.84 15.40 -9.14
CA ARG A 692 20.12 16.54 -8.25
C ARG A 692 20.17 16.13 -6.78
N VAL A 693 19.17 15.43 -6.26
CA VAL A 693 19.18 14.95 -4.86
C VAL A 693 20.39 14.04 -4.59
N GLN A 694 20.73 13.15 -5.52
CA GLN A 694 21.93 12.31 -5.37
C GLN A 694 23.26 13.06 -5.50
N ARG A 695 23.27 14.28 -6.05
CA ARG A 695 24.43 15.18 -6.06
C ARG A 695 24.52 15.94 -4.73
N GLU A 696 23.40 16.47 -4.25
CA GLU A 696 23.28 17.16 -2.96
C GLU A 696 23.64 16.21 -1.80
N GLU A 697 23.19 14.96 -1.86
CA GLU A 697 23.57 13.90 -0.92
C GLU A 697 25.09 13.64 -0.90
N ALA A 698 25.74 13.55 -2.06
CA ALA A 698 27.19 13.32 -2.17
C ALA A 698 28.02 14.53 -1.71
N LEU A 699 27.52 15.75 -1.96
CA LEU A 699 28.07 16.99 -1.42
C LEU A 699 28.03 16.98 0.12
N ASN A 700 26.85 16.71 0.70
CA ASN A 700 26.68 16.67 2.15
C ASN A 700 27.54 15.57 2.81
N GLN A 701 27.68 14.41 2.16
CA GLN A 701 28.56 13.32 2.62
C GLN A 701 30.03 13.75 2.62
N LEU A 702 30.50 14.45 1.59
CA LEU A 702 31.86 15.00 1.57
C LEU A 702 32.07 16.06 2.65
N GLU A 703 31.16 17.05 2.76
CA GLU A 703 31.28 18.13 3.74
C GLU A 703 31.30 17.55 5.18
N ALA A 704 30.35 16.68 5.51
CA ALA A 704 30.30 15.98 6.79
C ALA A 704 31.58 15.16 7.08
N PHE A 705 32.17 14.53 6.06
CA PHE A 705 33.44 13.81 6.23
C PHE A 705 34.62 14.75 6.46
N THR A 706 34.65 15.95 5.85
CA THR A 706 35.70 16.95 6.15
C THR A 706 35.63 17.48 7.58
N TYR A 707 34.43 17.60 8.18
CA TYR A 707 34.30 17.87 9.62
C TYR A 707 34.73 16.66 10.46
N ARG A 708 34.24 15.45 10.14
CA ARG A 708 34.63 14.20 10.85
C ARG A 708 36.14 13.96 10.87
N VAL A 709 36.87 14.36 9.82
CA VAL A 709 38.34 14.26 9.80
C VAL A 709 38.98 15.12 10.90
N ARG A 710 38.43 16.31 11.21
CA ARG A 710 38.94 17.16 12.30
C ARG A 710 38.77 16.46 13.64
N ASP A 711 37.59 15.89 13.89
CA ASP A 711 37.31 15.12 15.10
C ASP A 711 38.18 13.85 15.21
N LEU A 712 38.53 13.23 14.08
CA LEU A 712 39.40 12.05 14.04
C LEU A 712 40.88 12.38 14.34
N VAL A 713 41.46 13.45 13.78
CA VAL A 713 42.89 13.73 14.00
C VAL A 713 43.21 14.13 15.44
N ASP A 714 42.24 14.66 16.18
CA ASP A 714 42.35 15.00 17.61
C ASP A 714 41.90 13.85 18.55
N ASN A 715 41.35 12.75 18.03
CA ASN A 715 40.83 11.64 18.84
C ASN A 715 41.95 10.74 19.38
N GLU A 716 42.03 10.55 20.70
CA GLU A 716 43.10 9.79 21.37
C GLU A 716 43.31 8.37 20.80
N ALA A 717 42.24 7.64 20.49
CA ALA A 717 42.35 6.29 19.92
C ALA A 717 42.87 6.34 18.48
N PHE A 718 42.32 7.22 17.64
CA PHE A 718 42.80 7.42 16.26
C PHE A 718 44.26 7.89 16.22
N VAL A 719 44.66 8.78 17.12
CA VAL A 719 46.05 9.23 17.33
C VAL A 719 46.95 8.05 17.70
N SER A 720 46.49 7.12 18.56
CA SER A 720 47.28 5.93 18.95
C SER A 720 47.50 4.91 17.81
N ALA A 721 46.63 4.92 16.78
CA ALA A 721 46.70 4.01 15.62
C ALA A 721 47.25 4.67 14.34
N SER A 722 47.70 5.92 14.42
CA SER A 722 48.23 6.68 13.29
C SER A 722 49.59 7.32 13.60
N THR A 723 50.38 7.48 12.55
CA THR A 723 51.58 8.31 12.54
C THR A 723 51.23 9.79 12.39
N GLU A 724 52.16 10.67 12.73
CA GLU A 724 52.01 12.12 12.52
C GLU A 724 51.91 12.47 11.02
N GLU A 725 52.64 11.74 10.16
CA GLU A 725 52.62 11.93 8.70
C GLU A 725 51.27 11.52 8.08
N GLU A 726 50.67 10.42 8.54
CA GLU A 726 49.30 10.03 8.16
C GLU A 726 48.27 11.10 8.59
N ARG A 727 48.35 11.60 9.84
CA ARG A 727 47.45 12.65 10.34
C ARG A 727 47.62 13.98 9.60
N GLN A 728 48.85 14.43 9.38
CA GLN A 728 49.12 15.68 8.65
C GLN A 728 48.60 15.57 7.21
N THR A 729 48.91 14.48 6.51
CA THR A 729 48.43 14.25 5.14
C THR A 729 46.91 14.24 5.06
N LEU A 730 46.24 13.61 6.03
CA LEU A 730 44.78 13.56 6.12
C LEU A 730 44.17 14.95 6.40
N ALA A 731 44.75 15.73 7.32
CA ALA A 731 44.31 17.08 7.63
C ALA A 731 44.49 18.05 6.44
N GLU A 732 45.64 17.99 5.76
CA GLU A 732 45.90 18.77 4.54
C GLU A 732 44.91 18.43 3.43
N LYS A 733 44.64 17.13 3.19
CA LYS A 733 43.67 16.68 2.17
C LYS A 733 42.23 17.04 2.53
N ALA A 734 41.86 17.08 3.81
CA ALA A 734 40.57 17.57 4.25
C ALA A 734 40.42 19.09 4.10
N SER A 735 41.49 19.87 4.27
CA SER A 735 41.49 21.30 3.92
C SER A 735 41.32 21.47 2.40
N GLU A 736 42.14 20.81 1.58
CA GLU A 736 42.02 20.86 0.10
C GLU A 736 40.64 20.45 -0.42
N ALA A 737 39.93 19.55 0.29
CA ALA A 737 38.56 19.19 -0.02
C ALA A 737 37.57 20.29 0.41
N SER A 738 37.72 20.84 1.62
CA SER A 738 36.89 21.92 2.16
C SER A 738 37.03 23.22 1.35
N ASP A 739 38.24 23.61 0.96
CA ASP A 739 38.50 24.84 0.21
C ASP A 739 37.95 24.71 -1.23
N TRP A 740 38.17 23.55 -1.87
CA TRP A 740 37.59 23.23 -3.18
C TRP A 740 36.06 23.19 -3.20
N LEU A 741 35.40 22.82 -2.08
CA LEU A 741 33.94 22.90 -1.96
C LEU A 741 33.42 24.34 -2.08
N TYR A 742 34.16 25.33 -1.56
CA TYR A 742 33.79 26.75 -1.67
C TYR A 742 34.13 27.36 -3.04
N GLU A 743 35.19 26.91 -3.71
CA GLU A 743 35.62 27.45 -5.01
C GLU A 743 34.91 26.81 -6.23
N GLU A 744 34.83 25.47 -6.28
CA GLU A 744 34.32 24.71 -7.44
C GLU A 744 33.03 23.91 -7.13
N GLY A 745 32.74 23.64 -5.85
CA GLY A 745 31.64 22.78 -5.42
C GLY A 745 30.24 23.20 -5.88
N ASP A 746 30.03 24.48 -6.19
CA ASP A 746 28.74 24.98 -6.73
C ASP A 746 28.47 24.46 -8.16
N ALA A 747 29.52 24.10 -8.92
CA ALA A 747 29.45 23.56 -10.28
C ALA A 747 29.79 22.06 -10.39
N ALA A 748 30.50 21.49 -9.40
CA ALA A 748 30.96 20.10 -9.38
C ALA A 748 29.84 19.06 -9.56
N THR A 749 30.18 17.88 -10.10
CA THR A 749 29.24 16.77 -10.29
C THR A 749 29.24 15.80 -9.09
N LYS A 750 28.26 14.88 -9.07
CA LYS A 750 28.24 13.76 -8.10
C LYS A 750 29.53 12.94 -8.12
N ALA A 751 30.14 12.75 -9.30
CA ALA A 751 31.35 11.94 -9.44
C ALA A 751 32.55 12.62 -8.76
N ASP A 752 32.64 13.95 -8.83
CA ASP A 752 33.73 14.73 -8.26
C ASP A 752 33.67 14.72 -6.72
N PHE A 753 32.46 14.88 -6.14
CA PHE A 753 32.24 14.75 -4.69
C PHE A 753 32.61 13.34 -4.19
N VAL A 754 32.17 12.29 -4.89
CA VAL A 754 32.50 10.90 -4.52
C VAL A 754 34.00 10.62 -4.66
N ALA A 755 34.68 11.17 -5.67
CA ALA A 755 36.12 11.03 -5.84
C ALA A 755 36.91 11.73 -4.72
N LYS A 756 36.54 12.98 -4.36
CA LYS A 756 37.13 13.72 -3.24
C LYS A 756 36.89 13.02 -1.90
N LEU A 757 35.67 12.52 -1.66
CA LEU A 757 35.32 11.76 -0.45
C LEU A 757 36.15 10.47 -0.35
N LYS A 758 36.31 9.75 -1.47
CA LYS A 758 37.12 8.53 -1.51
C LYS A 758 38.58 8.77 -1.13
N VAL A 759 39.19 9.90 -1.52
CA VAL A 759 40.57 10.24 -1.09
C VAL A 759 40.69 10.33 0.43
N LEU A 760 39.70 10.90 1.12
CA LEU A 760 39.70 10.98 2.59
C LEU A 760 39.41 9.61 3.24
N GLN A 761 38.48 8.83 2.66
CA GLN A 761 38.15 7.49 3.13
C GLN A 761 39.32 6.51 2.97
N ASP A 762 40.07 6.58 1.87
CA ASP A 762 41.22 5.70 1.61
C ASP A 762 42.41 5.99 2.55
N LEU A 763 42.50 7.21 3.11
CA LEU A 763 43.46 7.57 4.17
C LEU A 763 42.99 7.16 5.57
N VAL A 764 41.69 7.28 5.87
CA VAL A 764 41.10 6.93 7.18
C VAL A 764 40.95 5.42 7.38
N GLY A 765 40.61 4.68 6.32
CA GLY A 765 40.28 3.26 6.35
C GLY A 765 41.37 2.36 6.97
N PRO A 766 42.66 2.50 6.62
CA PRO A 766 43.73 1.72 7.25
C PRO A 766 43.84 1.93 8.76
N ILE A 767 43.72 3.17 9.23
CA ILE A 767 43.82 3.52 10.66
C ILE A 767 42.63 2.95 11.44
N GLN A 768 41.41 3.05 10.88
CA GLN A 768 40.22 2.41 11.46
C GLN A 768 40.35 0.89 11.46
N SER A 769 40.90 0.29 10.39
CA SER A 769 41.14 -1.15 10.32
C SER A 769 42.11 -1.63 11.41
N ARG A 770 43.18 -0.87 11.72
CA ARG A 770 44.12 -1.16 12.81
C ARG A 770 43.45 -1.12 14.19
N LEU A 771 42.51 -0.18 14.41
CA LEU A 771 41.73 -0.08 15.64
C LEU A 771 40.78 -1.26 15.82
N GLU A 772 39.94 -1.57 14.84
CA GLU A 772 39.00 -2.70 14.89
C GLU A 772 39.72 -4.05 15.09
N GLU A 773 40.86 -4.22 14.41
CA GLU A 773 41.76 -5.35 14.60
C GLU A 773 42.30 -5.45 16.02
N ALA A 774 42.78 -4.34 16.60
CA ALA A 774 43.35 -4.33 17.95
C ALA A 774 42.31 -4.49 19.07
N GLU A 775 41.10 -3.97 18.88
CA GLU A 775 39.98 -4.14 19.82
C GLU A 775 39.50 -5.60 19.86
N ARG A 776 39.37 -6.26 18.70
CA ARG A 776 38.73 -7.58 18.59
C ARG A 776 39.71 -8.75 18.75
N ARG A 777 41.00 -8.56 18.45
CA ARG A 777 42.03 -9.62 18.55
C ARG A 777 42.14 -10.28 19.94
N PRO A 778 42.17 -9.57 21.09
CA PRO A 778 42.40 -10.20 22.40
C PRO A 778 41.32 -11.21 22.79
N GLY A 779 40.05 -10.91 22.45
CA GLY A 779 38.93 -11.85 22.65
C GLY A 779 39.11 -13.12 21.82
N LEU A 780 39.41 -12.97 20.53
CA LEU A 780 39.58 -14.10 19.60
C LEU A 780 40.82 -14.97 19.90
N ILE A 781 41.91 -14.38 20.41
CA ILE A 781 43.06 -15.16 20.94
C ILE A 781 42.61 -15.99 22.15
N THR A 782 41.79 -15.41 23.04
CA THR A 782 41.28 -16.10 24.23
C THR A 782 40.33 -17.24 23.86
N GLU A 783 39.39 -17.02 22.93
CA GLU A 783 38.53 -18.08 22.36
C GLU A 783 39.35 -19.22 21.74
N LEU A 784 40.32 -18.88 20.88
CA LEU A 784 41.15 -19.87 20.21
C LEU A 784 42.01 -20.67 21.20
N ARG A 785 42.56 -20.04 22.23
CA ARG A 785 43.27 -20.73 23.33
C ARG A 785 42.35 -21.67 24.12
N ASN A 786 41.11 -21.26 24.39
CA ASN A 786 40.15 -22.13 25.07
C ASN A 786 39.84 -23.38 24.24
N ILE A 787 39.61 -23.23 22.93
CA ILE A 787 39.38 -24.36 22.01
C ILE A 787 40.63 -25.24 21.86
N LEU A 788 41.83 -24.65 21.75
CA LEU A 788 43.10 -25.37 21.76
C LEU A 788 43.24 -26.24 23.03
N ASN A 789 43.01 -25.67 24.21
CA ASN A 789 43.05 -26.40 25.49
C ASN A 789 42.02 -27.53 25.56
N THR A 790 40.78 -27.29 25.12
CA THR A 790 39.73 -28.32 25.08
C THR A 790 40.07 -29.45 24.10
N THR A 791 40.67 -29.11 22.95
CA THR A 791 41.11 -30.09 21.95
C THR A 791 42.27 -30.94 22.47
N ASP A 792 43.24 -30.34 23.18
CA ASP A 792 44.35 -31.05 23.83
C ASP A 792 43.84 -32.07 24.86
N VAL A 793 42.95 -31.65 25.76
CA VAL A 793 42.33 -32.53 26.76
C VAL A 793 41.55 -33.67 26.09
N PHE A 794 40.85 -33.40 24.98
CA PHE A 794 40.15 -34.43 24.20
C PHE A 794 41.13 -35.43 23.55
N ILE A 795 42.17 -34.96 22.85
CA ILE A 795 43.20 -35.81 22.24
C ILE A 795 43.87 -36.71 23.28
N ASN A 796 44.29 -36.13 24.41
CA ASN A 796 44.97 -36.84 25.49
C ASN A 796 44.04 -37.85 26.19
N THR A 797 42.76 -37.51 26.38
CA THR A 797 41.75 -38.45 26.91
C THR A 797 41.53 -39.64 25.98
N VAL A 798 41.34 -39.40 24.68
CA VAL A 798 41.11 -40.49 23.72
C VAL A 798 42.37 -41.35 23.53
N ARG A 799 43.57 -40.76 23.53
CA ARG A 799 44.82 -41.55 23.51
C ARG A 799 44.99 -42.40 24.77
N ALA A 800 44.67 -41.87 25.95
CA ALA A 800 44.68 -42.67 27.18
C ALA A 800 43.70 -43.86 27.11
N GLN A 801 42.51 -43.68 26.53
CA GLN A 801 41.56 -44.77 26.26
C GLN A 801 42.11 -45.80 25.26
N ILE A 802 42.78 -45.35 24.18
CA ILE A 802 43.42 -46.24 23.20
C ILE A 802 44.53 -47.07 23.86
N SER A 803 45.45 -46.43 24.58
CA SER A 803 46.53 -47.13 25.28
C SER A 803 46.01 -48.12 26.33
N ALA A 804 45.06 -47.72 27.17
CA ALA A 804 44.47 -48.61 28.17
C ALA A 804 43.76 -49.83 27.54
N TYR A 805 43.12 -49.66 26.38
CA TYR A 805 42.50 -50.78 25.66
C TYR A 805 43.52 -51.70 24.99
N ASP A 806 44.57 -51.17 24.36
CA ASP A 806 45.61 -52.00 23.76
C ASP A 806 46.47 -52.72 24.83
N GLU A 807 46.70 -52.10 26.00
CA GLU A 807 47.30 -52.76 27.17
C GLU A 807 46.38 -53.85 27.75
N TRP A 808 45.08 -53.59 27.90
CA TRP A 808 44.09 -54.60 28.32
C TRP A 808 44.06 -55.77 27.34
N LYS A 809 44.07 -55.50 26.03
CA LYS A 809 44.05 -56.48 24.94
C LYS A 809 45.34 -57.31 24.90
N ALA A 810 46.51 -56.70 25.08
CA ALA A 810 47.78 -57.42 25.23
C ALA A 810 47.78 -58.30 26.50
N THR A 811 47.25 -57.79 27.61
CA THR A 811 47.13 -58.52 28.88
C THR A 811 46.13 -59.68 28.79
N ALA A 812 45.04 -59.52 28.03
CA ALA A 812 44.07 -60.57 27.75
C ALA A 812 44.71 -61.69 26.92
N SER A 813 45.41 -61.37 25.83
CA SER A 813 46.16 -62.35 25.04
C SER A 813 47.28 -63.04 25.82
N ALA A 814 47.91 -62.38 26.80
CA ALA A 814 48.85 -63.01 27.71
C ALA A 814 48.17 -63.99 28.67
N LYS A 815 47.01 -63.62 29.26
CA LYS A 815 46.26 -64.49 30.18
C LYS A 815 45.63 -65.70 29.51
N GLU A 816 45.27 -65.61 28.23
CA GLU A 816 44.87 -66.79 27.44
C GLU A 816 46.03 -67.78 27.20
N ALA A 817 47.29 -67.33 27.23
CA ALA A 817 48.46 -68.20 27.07
C ALA A 817 48.84 -68.96 28.36
N GLU A 818 48.72 -68.34 29.55
CA GLU A 818 49.05 -68.98 30.83
C GLU A 818 47.97 -69.96 31.33
N SER A 819 46.71 -69.77 30.94
CA SER A 819 45.58 -70.61 31.37
C SER A 819 45.62 -72.07 30.86
N ALA A 820 46.68 -72.47 30.13
CA ALA A 820 46.79 -73.77 29.47
C ALA A 820 47.48 -74.87 30.31
N THR A 821 48.02 -74.57 31.50
CA THR A 821 48.94 -75.50 32.20
C THR A 821 48.73 -75.68 33.71
N SER A 822 48.61 -76.97 34.08
CA SER A 822 48.79 -77.59 35.41
C SER A 822 47.60 -77.64 36.39
N SER A 823 47.35 -78.85 36.91
CA SER A 823 46.43 -79.15 38.02
C SER A 823 46.78 -80.52 38.63
N ALA A 824 47.26 -80.60 39.87
CA ALA A 824 47.36 -81.85 40.65
C ALA A 824 47.72 -81.62 42.15
N ALA A 825 46.82 -82.03 43.06
CA ALA A 825 47.06 -82.58 44.43
C ALA A 825 47.93 -81.82 45.48
N ALA A 826 47.87 -82.09 46.79
CA ALA A 826 46.80 -82.52 47.71
C ALA A 826 47.28 -82.41 49.19
N GLU A 827 46.34 -82.26 50.14
CA GLU A 827 46.38 -82.73 51.56
C GLU A 827 47.48 -82.28 52.58
N THR A 828 47.10 -81.34 53.48
CA THR A 828 46.98 -81.45 54.99
C THR A 828 48.03 -82.12 55.91
N PRO A 829 48.04 -81.91 57.27
CA PRO A 829 47.48 -80.82 58.11
C PRO A 829 48.32 -80.33 59.36
N SER A 830 47.90 -79.19 59.92
CA SER A 830 47.89 -78.68 61.33
C SER A 830 48.75 -79.25 62.49
N THR A 831 49.35 -78.33 63.28
CA THR A 831 49.11 -78.06 64.74
C THR A 831 49.83 -76.73 65.12
N GLY A 832 49.41 -75.90 66.09
CA GLY A 832 48.18 -75.82 66.89
C GLY A 832 48.35 -74.89 68.13
N PHE A 833 47.26 -74.31 68.65
CA PHE A 833 47.15 -73.54 69.93
C PHE A 833 47.97 -72.22 70.00
N GLU A 834 47.61 -71.18 70.78
CA GLU A 834 46.50 -70.86 71.71
C GLU A 834 46.49 -69.31 71.84
N GLY A 835 45.41 -68.55 72.06
CA GLY A 835 43.95 -68.77 72.23
C GLY A 835 43.30 -67.46 72.75
N LEU A 836 41.97 -67.44 72.97
CA LEU A 836 41.24 -66.69 74.05
C LEU A 836 41.38 -65.14 74.13
N GLU A 837 40.34 -64.31 74.28
CA GLU A 837 38.89 -64.40 74.58
C GLU A 837 38.25 -63.06 74.11
N ASP A 838 36.95 -62.87 73.83
CA ASP A 838 35.83 -63.75 73.46
C ASP A 838 34.65 -62.87 72.95
N ASP A 839 33.58 -63.50 72.43
CA ASP A 839 32.17 -63.05 72.32
C ASP A 839 31.76 -61.79 71.50
N ASP A 840 30.70 -61.83 70.67
CA ASP A 840 29.97 -62.98 70.10
C ASP A 840 29.13 -62.56 68.86
N ASP A 841 28.66 -63.57 68.10
CA ASP A 841 27.43 -63.71 67.26
C ASP A 841 26.86 -62.49 66.46
N SER A 842 26.34 -62.56 65.22
CA SER A 842 26.38 -63.47 64.05
C SER A 842 25.44 -62.86 62.96
N SER A 843 25.28 -63.34 61.72
CA SER A 843 26.06 -64.18 60.79
C SER A 843 25.45 -64.11 59.37
N LYS A 844 26.13 -64.73 58.40
CA LYS A 844 25.65 -65.24 57.10
C LYS A 844 25.75 -64.30 55.90
N ASP A 845 26.98 -64.26 55.39
CA ASP A 845 27.29 -64.14 53.97
C ASP A 845 26.55 -65.17 53.10
N ALA A 846 26.45 -64.83 51.81
CA ALA A 846 26.44 -65.79 50.72
C ALA A 846 27.30 -65.20 49.58
N GLU A 847 28.37 -65.89 49.19
CA GLU A 847 29.31 -65.40 48.19
C GLU A 847 28.67 -65.32 46.79
N GLU A 848 28.97 -64.26 46.03
CA GLU A 848 28.86 -64.29 44.57
C GLU A 848 30.11 -63.70 43.90
N LYS A 849 30.28 -64.02 42.62
CA LYS A 849 31.59 -64.12 41.93
C LYS A 849 32.21 -62.76 41.57
N PRO A 850 33.55 -62.67 41.44
CA PRO A 850 34.22 -61.47 40.96
C PRO A 850 33.77 -61.10 39.54
N ALA A 851 33.49 -59.81 39.33
CA ALA A 851 33.17 -59.27 38.01
C ALA A 851 34.41 -59.25 37.10
N LYS A 852 34.20 -59.44 35.79
CA LYS A 852 35.21 -59.10 34.79
C LYS A 852 35.07 -57.62 34.45
N GLU A 853 36.17 -56.88 34.46
CA GLU A 853 36.25 -55.57 33.83
C GLU A 853 36.36 -55.74 32.31
N GLU A 854 35.24 -55.53 31.60
CA GLU A 854 35.23 -55.36 30.15
C GLU A 854 35.64 -53.92 29.82
N VAL A 855 36.90 -53.71 29.41
CA VAL A 855 37.34 -52.40 28.91
C VAL A 855 36.69 -52.15 27.55
N VAL A 856 35.91 -51.08 27.47
CA VAL A 856 35.15 -50.71 26.26
C VAL A 856 36.13 -50.34 25.14
N PRO A 857 35.95 -50.86 23.90
CA PRO A 857 36.79 -50.47 22.77
C PRO A 857 36.73 -48.96 22.50
N PRO A 858 37.87 -48.29 22.24
CA PRO A 858 37.94 -46.89 21.87
C PRO A 858 37.02 -46.55 20.70
N LEU A 859 36.40 -45.36 20.77
CA LEU A 859 35.49 -44.90 19.73
C LEU A 859 36.23 -44.38 18.47
N HIS A 860 37.52 -44.07 18.58
CA HIS A 860 38.41 -43.67 17.48
C HIS A 860 39.61 -44.62 17.38
N ASN A 861 40.20 -44.69 16.18
CA ASN A 861 41.54 -45.27 15.99
C ASN A 861 42.61 -44.17 16.15
N SER A 862 43.89 -44.56 16.14
CA SER A 862 45.00 -43.59 16.20
C SER A 862 44.91 -42.59 15.04
N GLU A 863 44.75 -43.09 13.81
CA GLU A 863 44.79 -42.29 12.57
C GLU A 863 43.79 -41.11 12.55
N GLU A 864 42.59 -41.27 13.12
CA GLU A 864 41.62 -40.17 13.25
C GLU A 864 42.03 -39.11 14.28
N ILE A 865 42.70 -39.50 15.36
CA ILE A 865 43.19 -38.59 16.41
C ILE A 865 44.50 -37.92 15.98
N ASP A 866 45.37 -38.63 15.28
CA ASP A 866 46.66 -38.11 14.79
C ASP A 866 46.44 -36.94 13.80
N GLY A 867 45.39 -37.00 12.99
CA GLY A 867 44.98 -35.88 12.13
C GLY A 867 44.51 -34.63 12.90
N LEU A 868 43.81 -34.82 14.03
CA LEU A 868 43.38 -33.71 14.90
C LEU A 868 44.57 -33.16 15.70
N GLU A 869 45.50 -34.00 16.14
CA GLU A 869 46.73 -33.58 16.84
C GLU A 869 47.65 -32.76 15.94
N VAL A 870 47.79 -33.11 14.65
CA VAL A 870 48.53 -32.29 13.68
C VAL A 870 47.88 -30.92 13.53
N LEU A 871 46.56 -30.84 13.33
CA LEU A 871 45.85 -29.57 13.19
C LEU A 871 45.93 -28.70 14.46
N TYR A 872 45.86 -29.33 15.64
CA TYR A 872 46.06 -28.69 16.94
C TYR A 872 47.46 -28.08 17.05
N LYS A 873 48.52 -28.87 16.80
CA LYS A 873 49.92 -28.39 16.86
C LYS A 873 50.20 -27.30 15.83
N GLU A 874 49.79 -27.49 14.57
CA GLU A 874 49.91 -26.46 13.51
C GLU A 874 49.14 -25.16 13.81
N THR A 875 48.14 -25.20 14.69
CA THR A 875 47.37 -24.02 15.10
C THR A 875 47.94 -23.37 16.35
N LEU A 876 48.44 -24.18 17.30
CA LEU A 876 49.15 -23.71 18.49
C LEU A 876 50.49 -23.04 18.12
N ASP A 877 51.31 -23.68 17.28
CA ASP A 877 52.59 -23.15 16.82
C ASP A 877 52.40 -21.88 15.98
N TRP A 878 51.38 -21.86 15.11
CA TRP A 878 50.99 -20.67 14.34
C TRP A 878 50.57 -19.52 15.26
N LEU A 879 49.72 -19.77 16.26
CA LEU A 879 49.24 -18.75 17.19
C LEU A 879 50.38 -18.21 18.04
N ASN A 880 51.15 -19.08 18.70
CA ASN A 880 52.27 -18.70 19.54
C ASN A 880 53.32 -17.90 18.77
N LYS A 881 53.59 -18.28 17.51
CA LYS A 881 54.50 -17.53 16.63
C LYS A 881 53.94 -16.15 16.30
N LEU A 882 52.73 -16.06 15.77
CA LEU A 882 52.16 -14.78 15.32
C LEU A 882 51.81 -13.85 16.49
N GLU A 883 51.52 -14.36 17.68
CA GLU A 883 51.29 -13.54 18.86
C GLU A 883 52.58 -12.86 19.34
N VAL A 884 53.72 -13.55 19.27
CA VAL A 884 55.04 -12.94 19.50
C VAL A 884 55.39 -11.94 18.39
N GLU A 885 55.24 -12.31 17.11
CA GLU A 885 55.48 -11.39 15.98
C GLU A 885 54.55 -10.17 16.01
N GLN A 886 53.34 -10.28 16.60
CA GLN A 886 52.39 -9.19 16.76
C GLN A 886 52.67 -8.29 17.97
N ALA A 887 53.29 -8.80 19.03
CA ALA A 887 53.61 -8.03 20.24
C ALA A 887 54.67 -6.95 20.00
N ASP A 888 55.59 -7.18 19.06
CA ASP A 888 56.64 -6.22 18.66
C ASP A 888 56.16 -5.16 17.66
N ILE A 889 54.91 -5.24 17.16
CA ILE A 889 54.36 -4.33 16.15
C ILE A 889 53.53 -3.21 16.80
N PRO A 890 53.84 -1.93 16.55
CA PRO A 890 53.07 -0.82 17.10
C PRO A 890 51.69 -0.69 16.43
N LEU A 891 50.71 -0.15 17.15
CA LEU A 891 49.34 0.05 16.67
C LEU A 891 49.23 0.96 15.42
N THR A 892 50.29 1.72 15.11
CA THR A 892 50.42 2.53 13.89
C THR A 892 50.87 1.73 12.65
N GLN A 893 50.95 0.40 12.74
CA GLN A 893 51.30 -0.49 11.64
C GLN A 893 50.26 -1.59 11.46
N ASP A 894 50.18 -2.14 10.26
CA ASP A 894 49.20 -3.16 9.91
C ASP A 894 49.54 -4.50 10.60
N PRO A 895 48.55 -5.21 11.17
CA PRO A 895 48.81 -6.40 11.98
C PRO A 895 49.20 -7.64 11.15
N VAL A 896 50.08 -8.46 11.74
CA VAL A 896 50.43 -9.79 11.23
C VAL A 896 49.45 -10.86 11.73
N LEU A 897 48.91 -10.72 12.95
CA LEU A 897 47.93 -11.64 13.51
C LEU A 897 46.51 -11.08 13.31
N LYS A 898 45.93 -11.38 12.14
CA LYS A 898 44.65 -10.81 11.71
C LYS A 898 43.45 -11.49 12.35
N VAL A 899 42.43 -10.69 12.67
CA VAL A 899 41.12 -11.14 13.17
C VAL A 899 40.49 -12.17 12.24
N SER A 900 40.59 -11.98 10.92
CA SER A 900 40.07 -12.92 9.92
C SER A 900 40.77 -14.28 9.93
N GLU A 901 42.07 -14.31 10.24
CA GLU A 901 42.86 -15.55 10.30
C GLU A 901 42.64 -16.29 11.63
N LEU A 902 42.51 -15.55 12.74
CA LEU A 902 42.09 -16.10 14.03
C LEU A 902 40.73 -16.82 13.94
N VAL A 903 39.72 -16.18 13.34
CA VAL A 903 38.40 -16.78 13.12
C VAL A 903 38.51 -18.02 12.21
N ALA A 904 39.24 -17.94 11.09
CA ALA A 904 39.39 -19.09 10.19
C ALA A 904 40.10 -20.29 10.85
N LYS A 905 41.10 -20.04 11.69
CA LYS A 905 41.81 -21.08 12.47
C LYS A 905 40.91 -21.69 13.55
N ARG A 906 40.20 -20.84 14.31
CA ARG A 906 39.20 -21.24 15.31
C ARG A 906 38.15 -22.16 14.71
N ASP A 907 37.47 -21.71 13.67
CA ASP A 907 36.36 -22.43 13.03
C ASP A 907 36.82 -23.75 12.38
N THR A 908 38.08 -23.83 11.94
CA THR A 908 38.66 -25.06 11.38
C THR A 908 38.96 -26.10 12.48
N LEU A 909 39.57 -25.66 13.58
CA LEU A 909 39.94 -26.53 14.71
C LEU A 909 38.72 -27.01 15.51
N ASP A 910 37.79 -26.10 15.78
CA ASP A 910 36.53 -26.38 16.48
C ASP A 910 35.69 -27.39 15.70
N LYS A 911 35.49 -27.13 14.40
CA LYS A 911 34.79 -28.07 13.51
C LYS A 911 35.45 -29.44 13.45
N ALA A 912 36.79 -29.52 13.36
CA ALA A 912 37.49 -30.80 13.34
C ALA A 912 37.28 -31.60 14.64
N SER A 913 37.23 -30.91 15.78
CA SER A 913 36.92 -31.48 17.09
C SER A 913 35.46 -31.95 17.17
N LEU A 914 34.52 -31.12 16.70
CA LEU A 914 33.08 -31.42 16.61
C LEU A 914 32.79 -32.62 15.69
N ASP A 915 33.38 -32.69 14.50
CA ASP A 915 33.23 -33.81 13.57
C ASP A 915 33.73 -35.14 14.20
N LEU A 916 34.76 -35.11 15.05
CA LEU A 916 35.20 -36.27 15.83
C LEU A 916 34.24 -36.59 16.99
N ALA A 917 33.86 -35.61 17.81
CA ALA A 917 32.94 -35.80 18.93
C ALA A 917 31.58 -36.35 18.47
N LEU A 918 31.06 -35.85 17.33
CA LEU A 918 29.83 -36.34 16.70
C LEU A 918 29.98 -37.76 16.15
N LYS A 919 31.14 -38.14 15.57
CA LYS A 919 31.42 -39.55 15.23
C LYS A 919 31.38 -40.43 16.48
N SER A 920 32.08 -40.04 17.54
CA SER A 920 32.10 -40.74 18.84
C SER A 920 30.69 -40.96 19.38
N TYR A 921 29.89 -39.89 19.45
CA TYR A 921 28.49 -39.94 19.91
C TYR A 921 27.62 -40.89 19.06
N ASN A 922 27.74 -40.81 17.73
CA ASN A 922 27.02 -41.70 16.81
C ASN A 922 27.48 -43.17 16.88
N GLN A 923 28.74 -43.42 17.23
CA GLN A 923 29.29 -44.76 17.40
C GLN A 923 28.88 -45.37 18.76
N TYR A 924 28.93 -44.57 19.82
CA TYR A 924 28.36 -44.91 21.12
C TYR A 924 26.86 -45.23 21.04
N GLN A 925 26.06 -44.41 20.32
CA GLN A 925 24.63 -44.70 20.10
C GLN A 925 24.38 -46.04 19.39
N LYS A 926 25.22 -46.42 18.41
CA LYS A 926 25.11 -47.73 17.73
C LYS A 926 25.41 -48.91 18.65
N ASN A 927 26.30 -48.72 19.62
CA ASN A 927 26.75 -49.76 20.56
C ASN A 927 25.87 -49.86 21.83
N LYS A 928 24.92 -48.94 22.05
CA LYS A 928 24.10 -48.86 23.27
C LYS A 928 23.11 -50.05 23.37
N PRO A 929 23.17 -50.89 24.42
CA PRO A 929 22.37 -52.11 24.50
C PRO A 929 20.86 -51.83 24.63
N LYS A 930 20.04 -52.52 23.83
CA LYS A 930 18.58 -52.31 23.75
C LYS A 930 17.86 -52.77 25.03
N LYS A 931 17.52 -51.82 25.92
CA LYS A 931 16.63 -52.09 27.06
C LYS A 931 15.20 -52.47 26.58
N PRO A 932 14.52 -53.42 27.24
CA PRO A 932 13.16 -53.84 26.89
C PRO A 932 12.12 -52.79 27.30
N THR A 933 11.01 -52.73 26.55
CA THR A 933 9.92 -51.78 26.77
C THR A 933 8.99 -52.17 27.92
N LYS A 934 8.69 -51.21 28.82
CA LYS A 934 7.52 -51.26 29.71
C LYS A 934 6.78 -49.91 29.79
N SER A 935 5.55 -49.99 30.31
CA SER A 935 4.43 -49.09 30.01
C SER A 935 4.37 -47.77 30.79
N LYS A 936 3.66 -46.81 30.18
CA LYS A 936 3.24 -45.50 30.70
C LYS A 936 2.79 -45.50 32.17
N LYS A 937 3.16 -44.45 32.90
CA LYS A 937 2.31 -43.74 33.87
C LYS A 937 2.52 -42.23 33.71
N ALA A 938 1.61 -41.37 34.20
CA ALA A 938 1.52 -39.98 33.75
C ALA A 938 1.18 -38.95 34.85
N LYS A 939 1.55 -37.68 34.59
CA LYS A 939 1.34 -36.45 35.39
C LYS A 939 2.21 -36.38 36.68
N LYS A 940 2.57 -35.19 37.20
CA LYS A 940 2.06 -33.82 36.93
C LYS A 940 3.14 -32.72 37.05
N ASP A 941 2.79 -31.51 36.63
CA ASP A 941 3.61 -30.28 36.55
C ASP A 941 4.08 -29.70 37.91
N LYS A 942 5.21 -28.96 37.93
CA LYS A 942 5.20 -27.49 38.22
C LYS A 942 6.54 -26.71 38.12
N THR A 943 6.48 -25.60 37.35
CA THR A 943 7.08 -24.25 37.55
C THR A 943 8.54 -24.01 38.02
N LYS A 944 9.30 -23.32 37.14
CA LYS A 944 10.10 -22.07 37.34
C LYS A 944 10.91 -21.86 38.65
N SER A 945 12.21 -21.56 38.48
CA SER A 945 12.86 -20.22 38.66
C SER A 945 14.27 -20.29 39.25
N GLY A 946 15.14 -19.34 38.88
CA GLY A 946 16.42 -19.08 39.53
C GLY A 946 17.59 -18.99 38.54
N GLU A 947 18.16 -17.79 38.40
CA GLU A 947 19.51 -17.61 37.85
C GLU A 947 20.54 -18.23 38.80
N LYS A 948 21.61 -18.83 38.25
CA LYS A 948 22.89 -19.00 38.93
C LYS A 948 24.03 -18.78 37.93
N ALA A 949 25.12 -18.22 38.41
CA ALA A 949 26.32 -17.94 37.63
C ALA A 949 26.97 -19.23 37.09
N ALA A 950 27.75 -19.10 36.02
CA ALA A 950 28.57 -20.17 35.50
C ALA A 950 29.57 -20.67 36.58
N PRO A 951 29.65 -21.98 36.86
CA PRO A 951 30.65 -22.53 37.75
C PRO A 951 31.97 -22.71 36.98
N THR A 952 32.97 -21.88 37.27
CA THR A 952 34.36 -22.18 36.91
C THR A 952 34.80 -23.46 37.62
N PHE A 953 35.39 -24.41 36.90
CA PHE A 953 35.87 -25.67 37.47
C PHE A 953 37.39 -25.77 37.33
N GLU A 954 38.10 -25.72 38.46
CA GLU A 954 39.53 -26.02 38.51
C GLU A 954 39.72 -27.53 38.73
N PHE A 955 40.58 -28.16 37.93
CA PHE A 955 40.92 -29.58 38.10
C PHE A 955 42.03 -29.75 39.15
N PRO A 956 41.85 -30.61 40.17
CA PRO A 956 42.93 -30.98 41.08
C PRO A 956 44.01 -31.80 40.37
N GLU A 957 45.27 -31.65 40.79
CA GLU A 957 46.37 -32.51 40.33
C GLU A 957 46.18 -33.95 40.81
N GLY A 958 45.72 -34.83 39.92
CA GLY A 958 45.50 -36.26 40.22
C GLY A 958 44.50 -36.89 39.25
N SER A 959 44.99 -37.36 38.10
CA SER A 959 44.15 -37.79 36.98
C SER A 959 43.24 -38.98 37.30
N VAL A 960 41.92 -38.76 37.21
CA VAL A 960 40.91 -39.80 36.99
C VAL A 960 40.20 -39.46 35.68
N PRO A 961 40.07 -40.39 34.72
CA PRO A 961 39.39 -40.10 33.46
C PRO A 961 37.88 -39.89 33.69
N LEU A 962 37.30 -38.90 33.01
CA LEU A 962 35.86 -38.61 33.05
C LEU A 962 35.04 -39.85 32.68
N SER A 963 33.97 -40.09 33.43
CA SER A 963 33.05 -41.20 33.18
C SER A 963 32.28 -41.01 31.87
N ASN A 964 31.73 -42.12 31.34
CA ASN A 964 30.83 -42.08 30.19
C ASN A 964 29.57 -41.24 30.42
N GLU A 965 29.19 -40.98 31.68
CA GLU A 965 28.01 -40.18 32.03
C GLU A 965 28.35 -38.68 32.06
N GLU A 966 29.53 -38.31 32.60
CA GLU A 966 30.08 -36.95 32.49
C GLU A 966 30.35 -36.57 31.03
N LEU A 967 30.89 -37.48 30.21
CA LEU A 967 31.02 -37.28 28.75
C LEU A 967 29.66 -37.12 28.05
N GLU A 968 28.64 -37.89 28.44
CA GLU A 968 27.29 -37.72 27.89
C GLU A 968 26.63 -36.41 28.37
N GLU A 969 27.06 -35.82 29.49
CA GLU A 969 26.54 -34.56 30.02
C GLU A 969 27.26 -33.33 29.43
N LEU A 970 28.59 -33.39 29.30
CA LEU A 970 29.43 -32.37 28.67
C LEU A 970 29.04 -32.19 27.18
N VAL A 971 28.81 -33.29 26.44
CA VAL A 971 28.29 -33.22 25.06
C VAL A 971 26.86 -32.64 25.01
N LYS A 972 25.98 -32.95 25.96
CA LYS A 972 24.63 -32.33 26.01
C LYS A 972 24.69 -30.83 26.31
N GLN A 973 25.61 -30.43 27.18
CA GLN A 973 25.81 -29.02 27.53
C GLN A 973 26.34 -28.24 26.33
N TYR A 974 27.38 -28.76 25.66
CA TYR A 974 27.96 -28.13 24.46
C TYR A 974 26.96 -28.05 23.30
N MET A 975 26.22 -29.12 22.99
CA MET A 975 25.15 -29.10 21.97
C MET A 975 24.03 -28.08 22.29
N LYS A 976 23.76 -27.83 23.58
CA LYS A 976 22.80 -26.80 24.01
C LYS A 976 23.37 -25.40 23.88
N GLU A 977 24.64 -25.22 24.22
CA GLU A 977 25.36 -23.94 24.03
C GLU A 977 25.48 -23.60 22.54
N GLU A 978 25.62 -24.58 21.64
CA GLU A 978 25.49 -24.38 20.18
C GLU A 978 24.06 -23.99 19.74
N GLU A 979 23.01 -24.66 20.25
CA GLU A 979 21.61 -24.26 19.95
C GLU A 979 21.29 -22.83 20.44
N ASP A 980 21.73 -22.47 21.65
CA ASP A 980 21.48 -21.15 22.22
C ASP A 980 22.39 -20.07 21.55
N ALA A 981 23.62 -20.40 21.12
CA ALA A 981 24.45 -19.51 20.30
C ALA A 981 23.87 -19.28 18.89
N ARG A 982 23.35 -20.34 18.25
CA ARG A 982 22.66 -20.23 16.95
C ARG A 982 21.38 -19.41 17.06
N ARG A 983 20.63 -19.52 18.17
CA ARG A 983 19.48 -18.62 18.44
C ARG A 983 19.91 -17.17 18.57
N ASN A 984 20.97 -16.90 19.32
CA ASN A 984 21.50 -15.54 19.47
C ASN A 984 21.97 -14.98 18.11
N ALA A 985 22.55 -15.80 17.23
CA ALA A 985 22.90 -15.43 15.86
C ALA A 985 21.66 -15.22 14.93
N GLU A 986 20.58 -15.98 15.14
CA GLU A 986 19.30 -15.77 14.44
C GLU A 986 18.54 -14.53 14.95
N ASP A 987 18.76 -14.10 16.20
CA ASP A 987 18.20 -12.86 16.75
C ASP A 987 19.04 -11.60 16.40
N THR A 988 20.38 -11.68 16.36
CA THR A 988 21.25 -10.59 15.85
C THR A 988 21.25 -10.48 14.32
N ALA A 989 20.61 -11.42 13.61
CA ALA A 989 20.30 -11.29 12.18
C ALA A 989 19.10 -10.36 11.88
N LYS A 990 18.53 -9.70 12.90
CA LYS A 990 17.66 -8.53 12.73
C LYS A 990 18.55 -7.27 12.68
N PRO A 991 18.31 -6.33 11.75
CA PRO A 991 19.00 -5.05 11.80
C PRO A 991 18.53 -4.28 13.02
N GLU A 992 19.43 -4.04 13.97
CA GLU A 992 19.28 -2.88 14.85
C GLU A 992 19.39 -1.63 13.99
N HIS A 993 18.50 -0.66 14.23
CA HIS A 993 18.60 0.67 13.64
C HIS A 993 19.60 1.45 14.48
N ASP A 994 20.75 1.81 13.89
CA ASP A 994 21.56 2.90 14.45
C ASP A 994 20.74 4.21 14.37
N GLU A 995 20.42 4.77 15.53
CA GLU A 995 19.93 6.15 15.66
C GLU A 995 21.12 7.11 15.80
N LEU A 996 21.60 7.65 14.66
CA LEU A 996 22.44 8.85 14.58
C LEU A 996 22.19 9.65 13.29
#